data_AF-A0A087YPF9-F1
#
_entry.id   AF-A0A087YPF9-F1
#
_cell.length_a   1.000
_cell.length_b   1.000
_cell.length_c   1.000
_cell.angle_alpha   90.00
_cell.angle_beta   90.00
_cell.angle_gamma   90.00
#
_symmetry.space_group_name_H-M   'P 1'
#
loop_
_entity.id
_entity.type
_entity.pdbx_description
1 polymer ?
#
loop_
_entity_poly.entity_id
_entity_poly.type
_entity_poly.pdbx_seq_one_letter_code
_entity_poly.pdbx_strand_id
1 'polypeptide(L)'
;MERQFATGQAVDMATSQHDQAAPVGNVLTAQNGSVITSPSFSNVNISNGNIIVNTNCTHAPAATDQVRGVAPKLKENIQDCQDELKSYLQSRTMTLSEGTEEETLSTYLNKIYTELYITEGGSGEVNREHEVIELECTRPTSEERKIDLNDIFGALSNEEDPPRRVLTKGIAGIGKTVAVQKFTRDWADGEANQDFTFVFPFSFRDLNLIIEEKFSLVELIRNYFEEVECLDVSDYKSSKLLFIFDGLDESKFPLNFDRNEMCRNPAKKTTVDILLTNLFKGQLLPKASVWITTRPAAANKIPPKHINRVTEVRGFNDEQKEEYFKKKISDKTIAQKVLGHLLSKPLRSLYIMCHIPMFCWISATALQSLLMKEDQAELPKTLTEMYMHFLIKQTELKNQKDYQGGDTDRDMIMKLGKLAFEQLQNGNIVFREEDLKECDINLKQAAVYSGVCTQIIRKESGLHKKEVYSFIHLSVQEFLAALYVHKTFVDRRKNLLSPNTVKLVSEGGESPIIFLHKSAVDMALSSDQGRWDLFLRFLVGLSQDKNQGLLQKIFGDKDKLPPSREETINYIHRKIQKTSYSNKGINLFHCLNELGDQSLVEHVQKYYNSGDVSKILPAHWSALAFVLLVSNEDLSVFDLRKYYGSEAVLERLLPVLKVAKTALLSESNLTDRCCSYVSSVLTMKSGGLEELDLSGNTLNDSGVQLLADSLQDANCKLSKLRLKQCGMTTTGCQSLARGIMSNPSHLRELDLSKNKLNDEGMKLLSGVVKNCHLETLRLSGCGLEEKGCTCVASALCSNPSYLQNLDLSRNSFSRTSVNQLFNFLQHPDSKLQRLWLFKTNLQADGATALASALKPDQLKELDLGANTIDDAGVQKLSELLKSPNSELEALRLQGCRLTDEGCAMLASSLKTNPAHLRDLDLGRNTMKEHAIVELSKFLEDQSCRLEILNLTCCIATTTTKPLILAVSRCFFLRELNLTYNQFTDESLKQICDWLSRTECKLEVLRLSFVKDSTCELLAAALRSNPSHLRELELSNSHLEESVKLLTDLQKNDDFKLQALIVTDQSLLKEQALLGTLREKLNKLELI
;
A
#
# COMPACT_ATOMS: atom_id res chain seq x y z
N MET A 1 42.01 -26.72 -42.54
CA MET A 1 43.18 -25.85 -42.82
C MET A 1 43.64 -25.32 -41.48
N GLU A 2 44.38 -26.14 -40.72
CA GLU A 2 45.86 -26.12 -40.51
C GLU A 2 46.22 -25.24 -39.29
N ARG A 3 46.87 -25.66 -38.18
CA ARG A 3 47.67 -26.84 -37.70
C ARG A 3 47.60 -26.89 -36.14
N GLN A 4 47.38 -28.03 -35.45
CA GLN A 4 48.30 -29.07 -34.89
C GLN A 4 49.37 -28.55 -33.89
N PHE A 5 49.56 -29.09 -32.66
CA PHE A 5 49.91 -30.45 -32.16
C PHE A 5 49.54 -30.54 -30.64
N ALA A 6 49.37 -31.65 -29.90
CA ALA A 6 49.66 -33.09 -30.06
C ALA A 6 48.75 -33.93 -29.12
N THR A 7 48.73 -35.23 -29.39
CA THR A 7 47.88 -36.34 -28.91
C THR A 7 48.54 -37.30 -27.91
N GLY A 8 47.70 -38.08 -27.23
CA GLY A 8 47.98 -39.48 -26.79
C GLY A 8 47.80 -39.69 -25.28
N GLN A 9 47.27 -40.80 -24.75
CA GLN A 9 46.72 -42.05 -25.28
C GLN A 9 46.09 -42.79 -24.07
N ALA A 10 45.23 -43.78 -24.33
CA ALA A 10 44.35 -44.50 -23.38
C ALA A 10 45.02 -45.69 -22.63
N VAL A 11 44.16 -46.45 -21.90
CA VAL A 11 44.30 -47.83 -21.33
C VAL A 11 44.71 -47.81 -19.82
N ASP A 12 44.09 -48.48 -18.83
CA ASP A 12 43.38 -49.77 -18.75
C ASP A 12 42.47 -49.91 -17.48
N MET A 13 41.77 -51.06 -17.41
CA MET A 13 40.73 -51.51 -16.45
C MET A 13 41.16 -51.91 -15.01
N ALA A 14 40.14 -52.02 -14.12
CA ALA A 14 39.84 -53.13 -13.18
C ALA A 14 39.65 -52.81 -11.67
N THR A 15 38.38 -52.92 -11.23
CA THR A 15 37.80 -53.59 -10.02
C THR A 15 38.61 -53.89 -8.73
N SER A 16 38.06 -53.50 -7.57
CA SER A 16 37.80 -54.33 -6.35
C SER A 16 37.23 -53.46 -5.20
N GLN A 17 35.96 -53.56 -4.80
CA GLN A 17 35.39 -54.36 -3.69
C GLN A 17 36.05 -54.24 -2.29
N HIS A 18 35.22 -53.77 -1.33
CA HIS A 18 35.03 -54.14 0.08
C HIS A 18 36.22 -54.38 1.05
N ASP A 19 36.22 -53.65 2.18
CA ASP A 19 36.09 -54.18 3.57
C ASP A 19 36.10 -52.99 4.58
N GLN A 20 34.95 -52.59 5.16
CA GLN A 20 34.45 -52.96 6.51
C GLN A 20 35.45 -52.84 7.67
N ALA A 21 35.25 -51.85 8.56
CA ALA A 21 34.76 -52.04 9.93
C ALA A 21 34.67 -50.70 10.71
N ALA A 22 33.49 -50.41 11.25
CA ALA A 22 33.22 -49.35 12.24
C ALA A 22 33.61 -49.82 13.68
N PRO A 23 33.56 -48.94 14.71
CA PRO A 23 32.28 -48.80 15.41
C PRO A 23 31.93 -47.37 15.88
N VAL A 24 30.66 -47.05 15.62
CA VAL A 24 29.65 -46.31 16.42
C VAL A 24 30.10 -45.64 17.73
N GLY A 25 29.76 -44.35 17.86
CA GLY A 25 29.78 -43.59 19.13
C GLY A 25 28.84 -42.37 19.13
N ASN A 26 27.55 -42.63 19.34
CA ASN A 26 26.45 -41.81 19.87
C ASN A 26 26.12 -40.42 19.26
N VAL A 27 25.10 -40.44 18.41
CA VAL A 27 24.22 -39.31 18.05
C VAL A 27 23.17 -39.13 19.16
N LEU A 28 23.01 -37.91 19.67
CA LEU A 28 21.83 -37.50 20.43
C LEU A 28 20.97 -36.58 19.56
N THR A 29 19.76 -37.01 19.24
CA THR A 29 18.74 -36.23 18.51
C THR A 29 17.85 -35.46 19.50
N ALA A 30 17.74 -34.14 19.33
CA ALA A 30 16.67 -33.34 19.92
C ALA A 30 15.48 -33.25 18.94
N GLN A 31 14.26 -33.20 19.47
CA GLN A 31 12.99 -33.36 18.73
C GLN A 31 12.68 -32.29 17.64
N ASN A 32 13.55 -31.32 17.38
CA ASN A 32 13.33 -30.24 16.41
C ASN A 32 14.45 -30.11 15.35
N GLY A 33 15.15 -31.21 15.02
CA GLY A 33 15.88 -31.34 13.75
C GLY A 33 17.19 -30.56 13.57
N SER A 34 17.87 -30.14 14.64
CA SER A 34 19.20 -29.48 14.56
C SER A 34 20.31 -30.32 15.21
N VAL A 35 21.49 -30.36 14.58
CA VAL A 35 22.69 -31.09 15.02
C VAL A 35 23.59 -30.13 15.83
N ILE A 36 23.95 -30.49 17.06
CA ILE A 36 24.91 -29.73 17.89
C ILE A 36 26.22 -30.52 17.98
N THR A 37 27.34 -29.91 17.61
CA THR A 37 28.71 -30.39 17.89
C THR A 37 29.20 -29.80 19.22
N SER A 38 29.70 -30.64 20.14
CA SER A 38 30.26 -30.22 21.43
C SER A 38 31.69 -29.64 21.31
N PRO A 39 32.08 -28.59 22.07
CA PRO A 39 33.45 -28.09 22.09
C PRO A 39 34.39 -28.99 22.93
N SER A 40 35.62 -29.17 22.46
CA SER A 40 36.69 -29.88 23.17
C SER A 40 37.42 -28.94 24.13
N PHE A 41 37.49 -29.27 25.42
CA PHE A 41 38.43 -28.63 26.37
C PHE A 41 39.69 -29.48 26.49
N SER A 42 40.86 -28.88 26.24
CA SER A 42 42.16 -29.50 26.55
C SER A 42 42.51 -29.33 28.04
N ASN A 43 43.04 -30.39 28.66
CA ASN A 43 43.51 -30.50 30.05
C ASN A 43 42.48 -30.82 31.14
N VAL A 44 41.58 -31.78 30.89
CA VAL A 44 40.86 -32.48 31.97
C VAL A 44 41.05 -33.99 31.79
N ASN A 45 41.68 -34.64 32.77
CA ASN A 45 41.80 -36.09 32.79
C ASN A 45 40.63 -36.65 33.62
N ILE A 46 39.67 -37.29 32.97
CA ILE A 46 38.49 -37.86 33.61
C ILE A 46 38.75 -39.34 33.87
N SER A 47 38.93 -39.71 35.13
CA SER A 47 38.82 -41.11 35.58
C SER A 47 37.86 -41.18 36.77
N ASN A 48 36.77 -41.92 36.60
CA ASN A 48 35.81 -42.33 37.63
C ASN A 48 35.29 -41.20 38.55
N GLY A 49 34.56 -40.25 37.97
CA GLY A 49 33.43 -39.62 38.66
C GLY A 49 33.74 -38.53 39.69
N ASN A 50 34.94 -37.95 39.75
CA ASN A 50 35.23 -36.75 40.55
C ASN A 50 36.17 -35.78 39.81
N ILE A 51 35.86 -34.49 39.80
CA ILE A 51 36.73 -33.40 39.31
C ILE A 51 37.31 -32.68 40.52
N ILE A 52 38.64 -32.69 40.67
CA ILE A 52 39.36 -31.87 41.65
C ILE A 52 40.25 -30.89 40.88
N VAL A 53 40.04 -29.59 41.10
CA VAL A 53 40.89 -28.51 40.59
C VAL A 53 41.90 -28.15 41.69
N ASN A 54 43.19 -28.32 41.43
CA ASN A 54 44.25 -27.94 42.36
C ASN A 54 44.90 -26.63 41.90
N THR A 55 44.70 -25.57 42.68
CA THR A 55 45.44 -24.31 42.61
C THR A 55 46.59 -24.35 43.63
N ASN A 56 47.81 -24.00 43.24
CA ASN A 56 48.78 -23.38 44.14
C ASN A 56 49.99 -22.79 43.40
N CYS A 57 50.23 -21.50 43.65
CA CYS A 57 51.39 -20.70 43.25
C CYS A 57 52.62 -21.02 44.10
N THR A 58 53.85 -20.82 43.60
CA THR A 58 55.01 -20.24 44.34
C THR A 58 56.24 -20.00 43.43
N HIS A 59 57.14 -19.14 43.92
CA HIS A 59 58.14 -18.27 43.27
C HIS A 59 59.38 -18.89 42.55
N ALA A 60 59.85 -18.18 41.48
CA ALA A 60 61.21 -17.77 40.98
C ALA A 60 62.46 -18.69 41.21
N PRO A 61 63.49 -18.77 40.29
CA PRO A 61 64.26 -17.60 39.79
C PRO A 61 64.98 -17.66 38.39
N ALA A 62 65.43 -16.47 37.96
CA ALA A 62 66.63 -16.07 37.18
C ALA A 62 67.02 -16.68 35.80
N ALA A 63 66.98 -15.80 34.79
CA ALA A 63 67.90 -15.51 33.66
C ALA A 63 68.62 -16.64 32.88
N THR A 64 68.40 -16.68 31.55
CA THR A 64 69.45 -16.51 30.50
C THR A 64 68.83 -16.35 29.11
N ASP A 65 69.65 -15.80 28.20
CA ASP A 65 69.35 -15.05 26.99
C ASP A 65 68.82 -15.79 25.74
N GLN A 66 68.16 -14.99 24.87
CA GLN A 66 67.94 -15.15 23.40
C GLN A 66 66.91 -16.23 22.97
N VAL A 67 65.88 -15.99 22.13
CA VAL A 67 65.71 -15.16 20.93
C VAL A 67 64.26 -14.68 20.81
N ARG A 68 64.08 -13.43 20.36
CA ARG A 68 62.82 -12.73 20.05
C ARG A 68 61.88 -13.52 19.12
N GLY A 69 60.70 -13.87 19.62
CA GLY A 69 59.49 -14.09 18.83
C GLY A 69 58.45 -13.01 19.18
N VAL A 70 58.40 -11.94 18.38
CA VAL A 70 57.44 -10.83 18.54
C VAL A 70 56.12 -11.24 17.89
N ALA A 71 55.22 -11.88 18.64
CA ALA A 71 53.89 -12.22 18.14
C ALA A 71 52.77 -12.36 19.19
N PRO A 72 53.00 -12.72 20.48
CA PRO A 72 51.90 -12.86 21.43
C PRO A 72 51.35 -11.52 21.95
N LYS A 73 52.23 -10.52 22.19
CA LYS A 73 51.85 -9.23 22.83
C LYS A 73 50.97 -8.30 21.98
N LEU A 74 50.93 -8.46 20.66
CA LEU A 74 50.16 -7.54 19.79
C LEU A 74 48.66 -7.86 19.77
N LYS A 75 48.29 -9.13 20.00
CA LYS A 75 46.87 -9.56 20.02
C LYS A 75 46.18 -9.24 21.34
N GLU A 76 46.90 -9.27 22.47
CA GLU A 76 46.38 -8.86 23.79
C GLU A 76 45.95 -7.39 23.75
N ASN A 77 46.81 -6.48 23.26
CA ASN A 77 46.49 -5.04 23.20
C ASN A 77 45.24 -4.68 22.36
N ILE A 78 44.98 -5.39 21.25
CA ILE A 78 43.80 -5.09 20.41
C ILE A 78 42.51 -5.53 21.11
N GLN A 79 42.53 -6.67 21.80
CA GLN A 79 41.37 -7.17 22.55
C GLN A 79 41.07 -6.26 23.74
N ASP A 80 42.09 -5.82 24.47
CA ASP A 80 41.95 -4.91 25.60
C ASP A 80 41.29 -3.58 25.16
N CYS A 81 41.78 -2.96 24.09
CA CYS A 81 41.19 -1.72 23.56
C CYS A 81 39.80 -1.93 22.94
N GLN A 82 39.49 -3.14 22.46
CA GLN A 82 38.13 -3.49 22.03
C GLN A 82 37.18 -3.57 23.23
N ASP A 83 37.59 -4.23 24.31
CA ASP A 83 36.77 -4.41 25.51
C ASP A 83 36.56 -3.07 26.25
N GLU A 84 37.58 -2.20 26.29
CA GLU A 84 37.46 -0.83 26.79
C GLU A 84 36.46 -0.01 25.96
N LEU A 85 36.57 -0.04 24.62
CA LEU A 85 35.62 0.65 23.74
C LEU A 85 34.19 0.12 23.91
N LYS A 86 34.03 -1.21 24.06
CA LYS A 86 32.72 -1.81 24.32
C LYS A 86 32.15 -1.33 25.65
N SER A 87 32.94 -1.32 26.72
CA SER A 87 32.52 -0.81 28.03
C SER A 87 32.14 0.68 27.98
N TYR A 88 32.92 1.50 27.28
CA TYR A 88 32.61 2.91 27.04
C TYR A 88 31.27 3.08 26.32
N LEU A 89 31.10 2.39 25.19
CA LEU A 89 29.86 2.46 24.40
C LEU A 89 28.66 1.87 25.14
N GLN A 90 28.84 0.83 25.96
CA GLN A 90 27.80 0.32 26.86
C GLN A 90 27.34 1.40 27.82
N SER A 91 28.26 2.08 28.51
CA SER A 91 27.91 3.15 29.45
C SER A 91 27.15 4.29 28.76
N ARG A 92 27.57 4.68 27.55
CA ARG A 92 26.99 5.81 26.79
C ARG A 92 25.65 5.48 26.13
N THR A 93 25.35 4.19 25.89
CA THR A 93 24.09 3.71 25.28
C THR A 93 23.12 3.10 26.30
N MET A 94 23.50 3.03 27.57
CA MET A 94 22.73 2.40 28.66
C MET A 94 21.37 3.08 28.90
N THR A 95 21.30 4.40 28.68
CA THR A 95 20.12 5.21 28.96
C THR A 95 19.70 5.98 27.71
N LEU A 96 18.40 5.95 27.40
CA LEU A 96 17.82 6.89 26.45
C LEU A 96 17.78 8.25 27.15
N SER A 97 18.67 9.17 26.75
CA SER A 97 18.68 10.53 27.28
C SER A 97 17.47 11.31 26.72
N GLU A 98 16.30 11.12 27.34
CA GLU A 98 15.10 11.94 27.14
C GLU A 98 15.22 13.32 27.85
N GLY A 99 16.43 13.90 27.89
CA GLY A 99 16.84 14.97 28.82
C GLY A 99 17.67 14.40 29.99
N THR A 100 18.75 15.09 30.39
CA THR A 100 19.97 14.50 30.98
C THR A 100 19.91 13.83 32.37
N GLU A 101 20.84 12.88 32.53
CA GLU A 101 21.71 12.50 33.67
C GLU A 101 21.35 13.06 35.06
N GLU A 102 20.64 12.28 35.88
CA GLU A 102 21.02 11.92 37.26
C GLU A 102 19.93 11.03 37.92
N GLU A 103 20.35 9.81 38.25
CA GLU A 103 19.89 8.81 39.24
C GLU A 103 18.40 8.47 39.50
N THR A 104 17.38 9.13 38.93
CA THR A 104 15.98 8.82 39.34
C THR A 104 14.99 8.46 38.23
N LEU A 105 15.29 8.61 36.94
CA LEU A 105 14.36 8.25 35.84
C LEU A 105 15.03 7.64 34.59
N SER A 106 16.26 7.12 34.69
CA SER A 106 16.91 6.44 33.56
C SER A 106 16.19 5.13 33.23
N THR A 107 15.34 5.13 32.20
CA THR A 107 14.75 3.87 31.74
C THR A 107 15.71 3.21 30.76
N TYR A 108 16.16 1.99 31.09
CA TYR A 108 17.09 1.22 30.26
C TYR A 108 16.56 1.11 28.82
N LEU A 109 17.42 1.43 27.84
CA LEU A 109 17.08 1.38 26.41
C LEU A 109 16.41 0.05 26.04
N ASN A 110 16.96 -1.08 26.48
CA ASN A 110 16.43 -2.42 26.19
C ASN A 110 15.03 -2.68 26.77
N LYS A 111 14.60 -1.94 27.79
CA LYS A 111 13.27 -2.10 28.41
C LYS A 111 12.16 -1.40 27.64
N ILE A 112 12.47 -0.25 27.01
CA ILE A 112 11.50 0.53 26.23
C ILE A 112 11.60 0.26 24.73
N TYR A 113 12.77 -0.15 24.23
CA TYR A 113 13.00 -0.33 22.81
C TYR A 113 11.96 -1.26 22.19
N THR A 114 11.29 -0.74 21.17
CA THR A 114 10.40 -1.47 20.28
C THR A 114 11.10 -1.53 18.94
N GLU A 115 11.16 -2.72 18.34
CA GLU A 115 11.83 -2.94 17.06
C GLU A 115 11.22 -2.03 15.99
N LEU A 116 12.08 -1.35 15.22
CA LEU A 116 11.63 -0.44 14.15
C LEU A 116 11.39 -1.23 12.87
N TYR A 117 10.34 -0.87 12.13
CA TYR A 117 10.12 -1.43 10.79
C TYR A 117 11.06 -0.75 9.77
N ILE A 118 12.08 -1.48 9.32
CA ILE A 118 13.09 -1.02 8.36
C ILE A 118 12.93 -1.81 7.06
N THR A 119 12.98 -1.13 5.91
CA THR A 119 12.87 -1.77 4.60
C THR A 119 14.05 -1.43 3.69
N GLU A 120 14.29 -2.27 2.68
CA GLU A 120 15.25 -1.97 1.62
C GLU A 120 14.77 -0.76 0.81
N GLY A 121 15.61 0.27 0.72
CA GLY A 121 15.25 1.58 0.21
C GLY A 121 15.34 1.66 -1.32
N GLY A 122 14.19 1.82 -1.97
CA GLY A 122 14.05 2.15 -3.40
C GLY A 122 13.70 3.62 -3.70
N SER A 123 13.81 4.55 -2.75
CA SER A 123 13.29 5.92 -2.90
C SER A 123 14.38 6.92 -3.34
N GLY A 124 14.59 7.02 -4.66
CA GLY A 124 15.52 7.96 -5.32
C GLY A 124 15.06 9.42 -5.40
N GLU A 125 14.01 9.84 -4.68
CA GLU A 125 13.60 11.25 -4.60
C GLU A 125 13.54 11.76 -3.18
N VAL A 126 13.91 13.03 -3.06
CA VAL A 126 13.79 13.87 -1.87
C VAL A 126 12.32 14.29 -1.80
N ASN A 127 11.48 13.54 -1.07
CA ASN A 127 10.16 14.05 -0.69
C ASN A 127 10.37 15.25 0.24
N ARG A 128 9.92 16.43 -0.21
CA ARG A 128 10.02 17.72 0.51
C ARG A 128 8.68 18.15 1.11
N GLU A 129 7.67 17.28 1.14
CA GLU A 129 6.40 17.56 1.82
C GLU A 129 6.53 17.36 3.33
N HIS A 130 5.65 17.99 4.12
CA HIS A 130 5.70 17.89 5.57
C HIS A 130 5.44 16.45 6.04
N GLU A 131 6.46 15.89 6.68
CA GLU A 131 6.62 14.49 7.09
C GLU A 131 5.46 13.85 7.90
N VAL A 132 4.54 14.64 8.46
CA VAL A 132 3.43 14.14 9.32
C VAL A 132 2.16 13.86 8.51
N ILE A 133 1.89 14.61 7.43
CA ILE A 133 0.66 14.47 6.62
C ILE A 133 0.78 13.30 5.63
N GLU A 134 1.99 13.03 5.15
CA GLU A 134 2.25 11.90 4.26
C GLU A 134 1.88 10.56 4.93
N LEU A 135 2.15 10.41 6.24
CA LEU A 135 1.78 9.22 7.03
C LEU A 135 0.27 8.98 7.13
N GLU A 136 -0.53 10.05 7.14
CA GLU A 136 -2.00 9.96 7.15
C GLU A 136 -2.55 9.58 5.76
N CYS A 137 -1.72 9.71 4.71
CA CYS A 137 -2.09 9.48 3.31
C CYS A 137 -1.29 8.37 2.61
N THR A 138 -0.44 7.63 3.32
CA THR A 138 0.34 6.50 2.76
C THR A 138 0.24 5.28 3.65
N ARG A 139 -0.25 4.17 3.08
CA ARG A 139 -0.19 2.84 3.71
C ARG A 139 1.06 2.11 3.19
N PRO A 140 1.70 1.25 4.01
CA PRO A 140 2.85 0.48 3.57
C PRO A 140 2.47 -0.39 2.36
N THR A 141 3.29 -0.36 1.31
CA THR A 141 3.11 -1.21 0.14
C THR A 141 3.52 -2.65 0.47
N SER A 142 2.78 -3.63 -0.06
CA SER A 142 2.95 -5.05 0.27
C SER A 142 4.22 -5.71 -0.32
N GLU A 143 5.01 -4.98 -1.11
CA GLU A 143 6.21 -5.51 -1.79
C GLU A 143 7.53 -5.14 -1.10
N GLU A 144 7.50 -4.39 0.00
CA GLU A 144 8.74 -3.93 0.65
C GLU A 144 9.38 -5.05 1.48
N ARG A 145 10.63 -5.36 1.15
CA ARG A 145 11.43 -6.34 1.89
C ARG A 145 11.85 -5.76 3.24
N LYS A 146 11.32 -6.33 4.33
CA LYS A 146 11.75 -6.02 5.70
C LYS A 146 13.22 -6.41 5.87
N ILE A 147 13.99 -5.53 6.50
CA ILE A 147 15.36 -5.76 6.93
C ILE A 147 15.39 -5.58 8.44
N ASP A 148 15.94 -6.56 9.15
CA ASP A 148 16.14 -6.43 10.60
C ASP A 148 17.33 -5.49 10.88
N LEU A 149 17.26 -4.72 11.97
CA LEU A 149 18.26 -3.69 12.31
C LEU A 149 19.70 -4.25 12.34
N ASN A 150 19.88 -5.46 12.87
CA ASN A 150 21.18 -6.10 12.97
C ASN A 150 21.64 -6.75 11.65
N ASP A 151 20.76 -6.86 10.66
CA ASP A 151 21.05 -7.43 9.33
C ASP A 151 21.20 -6.36 8.24
N ILE A 152 21.29 -5.08 8.61
CA ILE A 152 21.48 -3.96 7.67
C ILE A 152 22.70 -4.18 6.76
N PHE A 153 23.74 -4.85 7.26
CA PHE A 153 24.97 -5.21 6.54
C PHE A 153 24.99 -6.66 6.02
N GLY A 154 23.92 -7.44 6.21
CA GLY A 154 23.80 -8.81 5.73
C GLY A 154 23.70 -8.88 4.21
N ALA A 155 24.24 -9.94 3.62
CA ALA A 155 24.09 -10.21 2.19
C ALA A 155 22.64 -10.60 1.87
N LEU A 156 22.02 -9.91 0.91
CA LEU A 156 20.68 -10.27 0.42
C LEU A 156 20.81 -11.31 -0.70
N SER A 157 19.74 -12.06 -0.97
CA SER A 157 19.68 -13.15 -1.98
C SER A 157 20.23 -12.81 -3.37
N ASN A 158 20.27 -11.52 -3.70
CA ASN A 158 20.57 -10.98 -5.03
C ASN A 158 21.93 -10.24 -5.07
N GLU A 159 22.67 -10.20 -3.96
CA GLU A 159 23.96 -9.51 -3.87
C GLU A 159 25.11 -10.53 -3.78
N GLU A 160 26.12 -10.41 -4.64
CA GLU A 160 27.33 -11.25 -4.61
C GLU A 160 28.22 -10.94 -3.40
N ASP A 161 28.19 -9.70 -2.89
CA ASP A 161 29.01 -9.21 -1.78
C ASP A 161 28.17 -8.41 -0.76
N PRO A 162 28.44 -8.49 0.56
CA PRO A 162 27.78 -7.66 1.56
C PRO A 162 28.01 -6.16 1.34
N PRO A 163 27.02 -5.29 1.60
CA PRO A 163 27.16 -3.85 1.38
C PRO A 163 28.21 -3.25 2.32
N ARG A 164 29.00 -2.28 1.84
CA ARG A 164 29.99 -1.55 2.67
C ARG A 164 29.60 -0.11 2.95
N ARG A 165 28.68 0.46 2.18
CA ARG A 165 28.17 1.83 2.31
C ARG A 165 26.67 1.77 2.36
N VAL A 166 26.10 1.98 3.54
CA VAL A 166 24.64 1.96 3.76
C VAL A 166 24.15 3.36 4.11
N LEU A 167 23.10 3.81 3.44
CA LEU A 167 22.41 5.06 3.73
C LEU A 167 20.98 4.78 4.21
N THR A 168 20.68 5.07 5.48
CA THR A 168 19.35 4.92 6.05
C THR A 168 18.60 6.24 6.06
N LYS A 169 17.45 6.27 5.42
CA LYS A 169 16.54 7.41 5.37
C LYS A 169 15.38 7.21 6.35
N GLY A 170 14.74 8.31 6.72
CA GLY A 170 13.51 8.29 7.51
C GLY A 170 13.15 9.68 7.97
N ILE A 171 11.87 9.93 8.20
CA ILE A 171 11.38 11.24 8.65
C ILE A 171 11.88 11.61 10.06
N ALA A 172 11.72 12.86 10.47
CA ALA A 172 12.09 13.31 11.81
C ALA A 172 11.33 12.52 12.89
N GLY A 173 12.02 12.23 13.99
CA GLY A 173 11.43 11.52 15.13
C GLY A 173 11.14 10.03 14.90
N ILE A 174 11.37 9.49 13.70
CA ILE A 174 11.01 8.10 13.34
C ILE A 174 11.86 7.02 14.03
N GLY A 175 12.94 7.41 14.73
CA GLY A 175 13.78 6.50 15.50
C GLY A 175 15.16 6.19 14.89
N LYS A 176 15.63 6.92 13.86
CA LYS A 176 16.96 6.70 13.25
C LYS A 176 18.12 6.69 14.26
N THR A 177 18.23 7.72 15.09
CA THR A 177 19.25 7.82 16.15
C THR A 177 19.10 6.70 17.19
N VAL A 178 17.88 6.31 17.53
CA VAL A 178 17.62 5.19 18.45
C VAL A 178 18.05 3.86 17.83
N ALA A 179 17.90 3.69 16.51
CA ALA A 179 18.39 2.54 15.77
C ALA A 179 19.93 2.46 15.84
N VAL A 180 20.63 3.57 15.65
CA VAL A 180 22.09 3.65 15.80
C VAL A 180 22.53 3.29 17.22
N GLN A 181 21.82 3.81 18.23
CA GLN A 181 22.09 3.51 19.64
C GLN A 181 21.88 2.02 19.95
N LYS A 182 20.76 1.43 19.51
CA LYS A 182 20.47 0.00 19.70
C LYS A 182 21.49 -0.89 18.98
N PHE A 183 21.82 -0.60 17.74
CA PHE A 183 22.84 -1.34 16.98
C PHE A 183 24.20 -1.31 17.71
N THR A 184 24.61 -0.12 18.16
CA THR A 184 25.88 0.06 18.90
C THR A 184 25.87 -0.70 20.22
N ARG A 185 24.73 -0.69 20.92
CA ARG A 185 24.52 -1.43 22.17
C ARG A 185 24.63 -2.94 21.95
N ASP A 186 23.96 -3.49 20.95
CA ASP A 186 23.96 -4.93 20.65
C ASP A 186 25.36 -5.42 20.27
N TRP A 187 26.14 -4.58 19.58
CA TRP A 187 27.54 -4.84 19.32
C TRP A 187 28.38 -4.82 20.62
N ALA A 188 28.14 -3.85 21.48
CA ALA A 188 28.91 -3.70 22.72
C ALA A 188 28.60 -4.79 23.75
N ASP A 189 27.33 -5.22 23.85
CA ASP A 189 26.87 -6.33 24.69
C ASP A 189 27.27 -7.71 24.15
N GLY A 190 27.77 -7.79 22.90
CA GLY A 190 28.13 -9.06 22.28
C GLY A 190 26.96 -9.82 21.67
N GLU A 191 25.76 -9.23 21.60
CA GLU A 191 24.53 -9.88 21.12
C GLU A 191 24.49 -10.01 19.59
N ALA A 192 25.00 -9.03 18.85
CA ALA A 192 24.98 -9.02 17.38
C ALA A 192 26.21 -8.31 16.77
N ASN A 193 26.38 -8.42 15.45
CA ASN A 193 27.38 -7.68 14.65
C ASN A 193 28.85 -7.87 15.06
N GLN A 194 29.20 -8.98 15.71
CA GLN A 194 30.56 -9.26 16.21
C GLN A 194 31.59 -9.47 15.10
N ASP A 195 31.15 -9.54 13.83
CA ASP A 195 32.05 -9.56 12.68
C ASP A 195 32.90 -8.28 12.61
N PHE A 196 32.39 -7.15 13.10
CA PHE A 196 33.12 -5.90 13.18
C PHE A 196 34.03 -5.88 14.41
N THR A 197 35.32 -5.67 14.20
CA THR A 197 36.31 -5.54 15.28
C THR A 197 36.09 -4.27 16.09
N PHE A 198 35.81 -3.15 15.41
CA PHE A 198 35.55 -1.86 16.06
C PHE A 198 34.37 -1.15 15.38
N VAL A 199 33.54 -0.50 16.20
CA VAL A 199 32.42 0.34 15.77
C VAL A 199 32.65 1.76 16.30
N PHE A 200 32.71 2.74 15.39
CA PHE A 200 32.94 4.15 15.72
C PHE A 200 31.73 5.00 15.34
N PRO A 201 30.80 5.25 16.29
CA PRO A 201 29.66 6.12 16.06
C PRO A 201 30.03 7.60 16.19
N PHE A 202 29.81 8.36 15.12
CA PHE A 202 29.94 9.81 15.06
C PHE A 202 28.57 10.45 14.80
N SER A 203 28.33 11.61 15.40
CA SER A 203 27.18 12.47 15.08
C SER A 203 27.66 13.63 14.20
N PHE A 204 26.92 13.96 13.14
CA PHE A 204 27.19 15.18 12.37
C PHE A 204 27.06 16.45 13.22
N ARG A 205 26.27 16.41 14.30
CA ARG A 205 26.18 17.50 15.28
C ARG A 205 27.54 17.77 15.93
N ASP A 206 28.23 16.71 16.35
CA ASP A 206 29.56 16.82 16.96
C ASP A 206 30.60 17.26 15.93
N LEU A 207 30.57 16.67 14.73
CA LEU A 207 31.53 16.99 13.68
C LEU A 207 31.42 18.45 13.22
N ASN A 208 30.22 19.04 13.23
CA ASN A 208 30.01 20.44 12.88
C ASN A 208 30.77 21.44 13.78
N LEU A 209 31.29 21.01 14.93
CA LEU A 209 32.07 21.86 15.84
C LEU A 209 33.53 22.05 15.39
N ILE A 210 34.03 21.17 14.53
CA ILE A 210 35.42 21.09 14.08
C ILE A 210 35.58 21.35 12.57
N ILE A 211 34.64 22.09 11.96
CA ILE A 211 34.59 22.35 10.51
C ILE A 211 35.89 22.98 9.98
N GLU A 212 36.50 23.89 10.74
CA GLU A 212 37.68 24.65 10.32
C GLU A 212 39.01 23.98 10.71
N GLU A 213 38.95 22.92 11.51
CA GLU A 213 40.14 22.25 12.03
C GLU A 213 40.66 21.16 11.10
N LYS A 214 41.96 20.85 11.21
CA LYS A 214 42.63 19.82 10.39
C LYS A 214 43.05 18.65 11.25
N PHE A 215 42.49 17.49 10.96
CA PHE A 215 42.77 16.23 11.62
C PHE A 215 43.26 15.18 10.62
N SER A 216 44.09 14.26 11.07
CA SER A 216 44.18 12.95 10.44
C SER A 216 43.01 12.06 10.89
N LEU A 217 42.68 11.00 10.14
CA LEU A 217 41.58 10.11 10.56
C LEU A 217 41.88 9.43 11.90
N VAL A 218 43.14 9.09 12.15
CA VAL A 218 43.55 8.47 13.43
C VAL A 218 43.44 9.47 14.58
N GLU A 219 43.85 10.72 14.38
CA GLU A 219 43.66 11.77 15.40
C GLU A 219 42.18 12.05 15.65
N LEU A 220 41.35 12.04 14.60
CA LEU A 220 39.90 12.20 14.76
C LEU A 220 39.31 11.07 15.61
N ILE A 221 39.70 9.81 15.37
CA ILE A 221 39.21 8.67 16.17
C ILE A 221 39.69 8.78 17.62
N ARG A 222 41.00 8.95 17.86
CA ARG A 222 41.58 9.00 19.20
C ARG A 222 41.04 10.15 20.04
N ASN A 223 40.71 11.27 19.41
CA ASN A 223 40.06 12.37 20.11
C ASN A 223 38.66 11.99 20.62
N TYR A 224 37.87 11.25 19.83
CA TYR A 224 36.51 10.86 20.21
C TYR A 224 36.45 9.61 21.09
N PHE A 225 37.48 8.76 21.03
CA PHE A 225 37.57 7.47 21.70
C PHE A 225 38.99 7.29 22.25
N GLU A 226 39.21 7.73 23.49
CA GLU A 226 40.51 7.61 24.16
C GLU A 226 40.88 6.13 24.40
N GLU A 227 39.87 5.24 24.45
CA GLU A 227 39.99 3.79 24.64
C GLU A 227 40.77 3.08 23.52
N VAL A 228 40.95 3.72 22.37
CA VAL A 228 41.70 3.16 21.23
C VAL A 228 43.03 3.88 20.96
N GLU A 229 43.55 4.61 21.95
CA GLU A 229 44.83 5.32 21.85
C GLU A 229 46.01 4.35 21.59
N CYS A 230 45.90 3.11 22.05
CA CYS A 230 46.85 2.03 21.87
C CYS A 230 47.04 1.55 20.41
N LEU A 231 46.11 1.87 19.50
CA LEU A 231 46.07 1.33 18.14
C LEU A 231 46.94 2.12 17.15
N ASP A 232 47.70 1.42 16.31
CA ASP A 232 48.49 2.00 15.23
C ASP A 232 47.74 2.03 13.89
N VAL A 233 48.24 2.81 12.93
CA VAL A 233 47.66 2.95 11.58
C VAL A 233 47.50 1.61 10.86
N SER A 234 48.38 0.64 11.12
CA SER A 234 48.30 -0.72 10.57
C SER A 234 47.07 -1.48 11.08
N ASP A 235 46.71 -1.31 12.35
CA ASP A 235 45.63 -2.04 13.00
C ASP A 235 44.28 -1.62 12.40
N TYR A 236 44.10 -0.33 12.14
CA TYR A 236 42.94 0.19 11.41
C TYR A 236 42.83 -0.33 9.97
N LYS A 237 43.94 -0.75 9.33
CA LYS A 237 43.92 -1.30 7.97
C LYS A 237 43.65 -2.81 7.94
N SER A 238 44.05 -3.55 8.97
CA SER A 238 43.85 -4.99 9.08
C SER A 238 42.50 -5.39 9.67
N SER A 239 41.91 -4.53 10.52
CA SER A 239 40.64 -4.80 11.20
C SER A 239 39.40 -4.51 10.34
N LYS A 240 38.29 -5.20 10.63
CA LYS A 240 36.99 -4.91 10.01
C LYS A 240 36.31 -3.81 10.80
N LEU A 241 36.34 -2.59 10.27
CA LEU A 241 35.85 -1.38 10.95
C LEU A 241 34.46 -1.00 10.45
N LEU A 242 33.62 -0.48 11.35
CA LEU A 242 32.38 0.20 11.00
C LEU A 242 32.40 1.64 11.51
N PHE A 243 32.17 2.59 10.61
CA PHE A 243 31.92 3.99 10.96
C PHE A 243 30.43 4.28 10.83
N ILE A 244 29.80 4.80 11.88
CA ILE A 244 28.40 5.22 11.83
C ILE A 244 28.38 6.74 11.85
N PHE A 245 27.68 7.39 10.93
CA PHE A 245 27.49 8.84 10.90
C PHE A 245 26.00 9.16 11.01
N ASP A 246 25.58 9.57 12.20
CA ASP A 246 24.19 9.89 12.50
C ASP A 246 23.88 11.37 12.14
N GLY A 247 22.77 11.61 11.43
CA GLY A 247 22.21 12.96 11.21
C GLY A 247 22.81 13.79 10.07
N LEU A 248 23.01 13.22 8.87
CA LEU A 248 23.54 13.97 7.70
C LEU A 248 22.72 15.22 7.32
N ASP A 249 21.42 15.24 7.62
CA ASP A 249 20.57 16.41 7.44
C ASP A 249 21.05 17.64 8.20
N GLU A 250 21.75 17.44 9.30
CA GLU A 250 22.28 18.49 10.15
C GLU A 250 23.72 18.89 9.76
N SER A 251 24.33 18.19 8.79
CA SER A 251 25.68 18.48 8.29
C SER A 251 25.78 19.88 7.68
N LYS A 252 26.72 20.68 8.21
CA LYS A 252 27.13 21.99 7.65
C LYS A 252 28.32 21.87 6.70
N PHE A 253 28.82 20.65 6.48
CA PHE A 253 29.93 20.40 5.58
C PHE A 253 29.50 20.53 4.11
N PRO A 254 30.33 21.13 3.23
CA PRO A 254 30.03 21.21 1.80
C PRO A 254 29.90 19.85 1.12
N LEU A 255 30.59 18.82 1.62
CA LEU A 255 30.63 17.46 1.08
C LEU A 255 30.86 17.44 -0.43
N ASN A 256 31.82 18.22 -0.92
CA ASN A 256 32.04 18.36 -2.35
C ASN A 256 32.84 17.17 -2.91
N PHE A 257 32.11 16.15 -3.37
CA PHE A 257 32.70 14.92 -3.92
C PHE A 257 33.56 15.15 -5.18
N ASP A 258 33.44 16.27 -5.89
CA ASP A 258 34.23 16.51 -7.11
C ASP A 258 35.46 17.39 -6.85
N ARG A 259 35.38 18.36 -5.93
CA ARG A 259 36.46 19.32 -5.63
C ARG A 259 37.40 18.87 -4.51
N ASN A 260 36.96 18.02 -3.59
CA ASN A 260 37.78 17.61 -2.46
C ASN A 260 38.97 16.76 -2.90
N GLU A 261 40.16 17.09 -2.36
CA GLU A 261 41.41 16.38 -2.65
C GLU A 261 41.33 14.89 -2.28
N MET A 262 42.02 14.04 -3.04
CA MET A 262 42.12 12.62 -2.73
C MET A 262 43.02 12.39 -1.51
N CYS A 263 42.51 11.67 -0.52
CA CYS A 263 43.22 11.29 0.69
C CYS A 263 43.12 9.78 0.91
N ARG A 264 44.25 9.06 0.80
CA ARG A 264 44.34 7.61 1.05
C ARG A 264 45.10 7.24 2.33
N ASN A 265 45.82 8.19 2.91
CA ASN A 265 46.65 7.96 4.09
C ASN A 265 45.89 8.38 5.36
N PRO A 266 45.53 7.45 6.26
CA PRO A 266 44.82 7.75 7.52
C PRO A 266 45.58 8.69 8.46
N ALA A 267 46.91 8.81 8.32
CA ALA A 267 47.75 9.69 9.13
C ALA A 267 47.95 11.10 8.52
N LYS A 268 47.45 11.39 7.32
CA LYS A 268 47.56 12.72 6.69
C LYS A 268 46.54 13.67 7.31
N LYS A 269 47.00 14.82 7.84
CA LYS A 269 46.10 15.88 8.34
C LYS A 269 45.41 16.60 7.19
N THR A 270 44.09 16.71 7.26
CA THR A 270 43.25 17.42 6.29
C THR A 270 41.95 17.88 6.98
N THR A 271 41.09 18.62 6.29
CA THR A 271 39.79 18.99 6.85
C THR A 271 38.88 17.78 6.99
N VAL A 272 37.95 17.83 7.96
CA VAL A 272 36.98 16.74 8.20
C VAL A 272 36.12 16.48 6.96
N ASP A 273 35.75 17.52 6.19
CA ASP A 273 35.03 17.39 4.92
C ASP A 273 35.77 16.49 3.90
N ILE A 274 37.10 16.64 3.80
CA ILE A 274 37.94 15.80 2.93
C ILE A 274 38.01 14.37 3.49
N LEU A 275 38.13 14.19 4.81
CA LEU A 275 38.12 12.85 5.42
C LEU A 275 36.80 12.11 5.13
N LEU A 276 35.66 12.75 5.38
CA LEU A 276 34.32 12.18 5.18
C LEU A 276 34.07 11.81 3.72
N THR A 277 34.33 12.72 2.78
CA THR A 277 34.13 12.44 1.35
C THR A 277 35.03 11.32 0.84
N ASN A 278 36.29 11.22 1.28
CA ASN A 278 37.17 10.12 0.90
C ASN A 278 36.80 8.79 1.58
N LEU A 279 36.29 8.83 2.81
CA LEU A 279 35.74 7.66 3.48
C LEU A 279 34.49 7.19 2.74
N PHE A 280 33.51 8.05 2.45
CA PHE A 280 32.29 7.68 1.72
C PHE A 280 32.59 7.11 0.32
N LYS A 281 33.57 7.66 -0.40
CA LYS A 281 34.05 7.11 -1.69
C LYS A 281 34.77 5.75 -1.59
N GLY A 282 35.15 5.31 -0.38
CA GLY A 282 35.98 4.11 -0.17
C GLY A 282 37.46 4.30 -0.52
N GLN A 283 37.93 5.55 -0.64
CA GLN A 283 39.33 5.88 -0.95
C GLN A 283 40.21 5.88 0.32
N LEU A 284 39.61 6.22 1.46
CA LEU A 284 40.20 6.14 2.79
C LEU A 284 39.66 4.90 3.50
N LEU A 285 40.54 4.01 3.96
CA LEU A 285 40.20 2.69 4.55
C LEU A 285 39.18 1.89 3.70
N PRO A 286 39.58 1.33 2.53
CA PRO A 286 38.66 0.70 1.58
C PRO A 286 37.90 -0.53 2.10
N LYS A 287 38.41 -1.17 3.16
CA LYS A 287 37.77 -2.32 3.83
C LYS A 287 36.76 -1.92 4.91
N ALA A 288 36.76 -0.67 5.35
CA ALA A 288 35.83 -0.20 6.37
C ALA A 288 34.41 -0.11 5.82
N SER A 289 33.43 -0.48 6.62
CA SER A 289 32.02 -0.23 6.37
C SER A 289 31.63 1.15 6.90
N VAL A 290 30.64 1.78 6.26
CA VAL A 290 30.07 3.06 6.71
C VAL A 290 28.55 2.96 6.68
N TRP A 291 27.94 3.38 7.77
CA TRP A 291 26.50 3.57 7.89
C TRP A 291 26.18 5.04 8.08
N ILE A 292 25.25 5.60 7.32
CA ILE A 292 24.86 7.01 7.40
C ILE A 292 23.36 7.10 7.60
N THR A 293 22.90 7.88 8.57
CA THR A 293 21.47 8.17 8.74
C THR A 293 21.16 9.59 8.28
N THR A 294 19.97 9.80 7.70
CA THR A 294 19.56 11.11 7.20
C THR A 294 18.05 11.23 7.07
N ARG A 295 17.53 12.46 7.05
CA ARG A 295 16.21 12.71 6.43
C ARG A 295 16.29 12.53 4.91
N PRO A 296 15.18 12.14 4.25
CA PRO A 296 15.14 11.99 2.80
C PRO A 296 15.70 13.21 2.06
N ALA A 297 15.36 14.43 2.53
CA ALA A 297 15.77 15.67 1.88
C ALA A 297 17.28 15.90 1.77
N ALA A 298 18.05 15.40 2.73
CA ALA A 298 19.50 15.55 2.76
C ALA A 298 20.27 14.36 2.18
N ALA A 299 19.57 13.28 1.81
CA ALA A 299 20.20 12.11 1.19
C ALA A 299 20.97 12.46 -0.10
N ASN A 300 20.48 13.44 -0.86
CA ASN A 300 21.09 13.89 -2.11
C ASN A 300 22.42 14.64 -1.91
N LYS A 301 22.83 14.95 -0.67
CA LYS A 301 24.19 15.46 -0.39
C LYS A 301 25.27 14.43 -0.77
N ILE A 302 24.92 13.14 -0.83
CA ILE A 302 25.83 12.06 -1.21
C ILE A 302 25.40 11.50 -2.58
N PRO A 303 26.29 11.49 -3.60
CA PRO A 303 25.98 10.89 -4.89
C PRO A 303 25.61 9.40 -4.76
N PRO A 304 24.52 8.93 -5.39
CA PRO A 304 24.07 7.53 -5.30
C PRO A 304 25.13 6.50 -5.68
N LYS A 305 26.04 6.84 -6.61
CA LYS A 305 27.18 6.01 -7.04
C LYS A 305 28.14 5.60 -5.90
N HIS A 306 28.06 6.23 -4.73
CA HIS A 306 28.92 5.94 -3.57
C HIS A 306 28.20 5.15 -2.47
N ILE A 307 26.91 4.81 -2.66
CA ILE A 307 26.11 4.05 -1.72
C ILE A 307 25.83 2.67 -2.31
N ASN A 308 26.10 1.61 -1.55
CA ASN A 308 25.81 0.23 -1.97
C ASN A 308 24.35 -0.14 -1.70
N ARG A 309 23.83 0.28 -0.54
CA ARG A 309 22.47 -0.01 -0.11
C ARG A 309 21.83 1.22 0.50
N VAL A 310 20.58 1.46 0.15
CA VAL A 310 19.73 2.44 0.84
C VAL A 310 18.74 1.64 1.69
N THR A 311 18.44 2.09 2.90
CA THR A 311 17.35 1.53 3.71
C THR A 311 16.44 2.66 4.19
N GLU A 312 15.21 2.34 4.57
CA GLU A 312 14.25 3.33 5.06
C GLU A 312 13.61 2.86 6.37
N VAL A 313 13.65 3.72 7.40
CA VAL A 313 12.92 3.51 8.66
C VAL A 313 11.51 4.03 8.47
N ARG A 314 10.52 3.13 8.48
CA ARG A 314 9.12 3.49 8.24
C ARG A 314 8.47 4.05 9.49
N GLY A 315 8.62 3.40 10.65
CA GLY A 315 8.00 3.80 11.92
C GLY A 315 7.40 2.60 12.67
N PHE A 316 6.42 2.85 13.53
CA PHE A 316 5.66 1.81 14.24
C PHE A 316 4.38 1.41 13.50
N ASN A 317 4.24 0.13 13.19
CA ASN A 317 2.94 -0.45 12.84
C ASN A 317 2.01 -0.50 14.07
N ASP A 318 0.74 -0.90 13.88
CA ASP A 318 -0.25 -0.87 14.96
C ASP A 318 0.12 -1.80 16.15
N GLU A 319 0.78 -2.92 15.88
CA GLU A 319 1.29 -3.84 16.93
C GLU A 319 2.44 -3.21 17.74
N GLN A 320 3.40 -2.59 17.05
CA GLN A 320 4.55 -1.91 17.65
C GLN A 320 4.12 -0.69 18.47
N LYS A 321 3.08 0.04 18.05
CA LYS A 321 2.48 1.12 18.86
C LYS A 321 2.01 0.57 20.20
N GLU A 322 1.23 -0.51 20.18
CA GLU A 322 0.74 -1.14 21.42
C GLU A 322 1.87 -1.63 22.31
N GLU A 323 2.87 -2.29 21.72
CA GLU A 323 4.06 -2.76 22.43
C GLU A 323 4.78 -1.60 23.13
N TYR A 324 5.00 -0.50 22.42
CA TYR A 324 5.66 0.68 22.97
C TYR A 324 4.91 1.24 24.20
N PHE A 325 3.60 1.45 24.11
CA PHE A 325 2.82 1.96 25.23
C PHE A 325 2.81 1.00 26.44
N LYS A 326 2.75 -0.31 26.20
CA LYS A 326 2.83 -1.36 27.24
C LYS A 326 4.21 -1.39 27.91
N LYS A 327 5.29 -1.13 27.17
CA LYS A 327 6.67 -1.07 27.69
C LYS A 327 6.96 0.23 28.45
N LYS A 328 6.51 1.38 27.93
CA LYS A 328 6.77 2.71 28.49
C LYS A 328 5.99 2.97 29.78
N ILE A 329 4.74 2.51 29.87
CA ILE A 329 3.87 2.74 31.02
C ILE A 329 3.86 1.49 31.90
N SER A 330 4.55 1.55 33.05
CA SER A 330 4.67 0.42 33.99
C SER A 330 3.33 -0.11 34.51
N ASP A 331 2.33 0.77 34.68
CA ASP A 331 0.98 0.39 35.09
C ASP A 331 0.16 -0.08 33.88
N LYS A 332 -0.11 -1.39 33.83
CA LYS A 332 -0.88 -2.03 32.75
C LYS A 332 -2.29 -1.43 32.59
N THR A 333 -2.94 -1.01 33.67
CA THR A 333 -4.29 -0.42 33.64
C THR A 333 -4.26 0.93 32.96
N ILE A 334 -3.25 1.74 33.28
CA ILE A 334 -3.09 3.07 32.68
C ILE A 334 -2.64 2.94 31.23
N ALA A 335 -1.74 2.00 30.91
CA ALA A 335 -1.36 1.69 29.54
C ALA A 335 -2.59 1.33 28.67
N GLN A 336 -3.48 0.47 29.20
CA GLN A 336 -4.73 0.12 28.52
C GLN A 336 -5.69 1.31 28.37
N LYS A 337 -5.81 2.17 29.39
CA LYS A 337 -6.63 3.40 29.29
C LYS A 337 -6.09 4.37 28.24
N VAL A 338 -4.76 4.56 28.18
CA VAL A 338 -4.09 5.39 27.16
C VAL A 338 -4.34 4.83 25.76
N LEU A 339 -4.12 3.53 25.56
CA LEU A 339 -4.38 2.87 24.28
C LEU A 339 -5.86 2.95 23.89
N GLY A 340 -6.78 2.66 24.81
CA GLY A 340 -8.21 2.75 24.57
C GLY A 340 -8.68 4.16 24.21
N HIS A 341 -8.08 5.18 24.82
CA HIS A 341 -8.34 6.58 24.48
C HIS A 341 -7.86 6.90 23.05
N LEU A 342 -6.60 6.59 22.72
CA LEU A 342 -6.04 6.87 21.39
C LEU A 342 -6.72 6.05 20.27
N LEU A 343 -7.14 4.82 20.54
CA LEU A 343 -7.86 3.96 19.59
C LEU A 343 -9.32 4.35 19.38
N SER A 344 -9.87 5.26 20.19
CA SER A 344 -11.24 5.72 20.01
C SER A 344 -11.41 6.44 18.67
N LYS A 345 -12.55 6.22 18.00
CA LYS A 345 -12.86 6.80 16.68
C LYS A 345 -12.55 8.30 16.55
N PRO A 346 -12.90 9.19 17.49
CA PRO A 346 -12.63 10.63 17.36
C PRO A 346 -11.14 11.00 17.45
N LEU A 347 -10.28 10.10 17.96
CA LEU A 347 -8.86 10.36 18.23
C LEU A 347 -7.92 9.59 17.30
N ARG A 348 -8.47 8.95 16.28
CA ARG A 348 -7.70 8.12 15.36
C ARG A 348 -6.59 8.90 14.65
N SER A 349 -6.74 10.19 14.37
CA SER A 349 -5.66 11.03 13.83
C SER A 349 -4.43 11.09 14.77
N LEU A 350 -4.64 11.22 16.09
CA LEU A 350 -3.57 11.16 17.09
C LEU A 350 -2.88 9.79 17.12
N TYR A 351 -3.66 8.72 16.97
CA TYR A 351 -3.11 7.36 16.88
C TYR A 351 -2.37 7.09 15.57
N ILE A 352 -2.79 7.70 14.44
CA ILE A 352 -2.05 7.62 13.18
C ILE A 352 -0.70 8.33 13.33
N MET A 353 -0.67 9.51 13.95
CA MET A 353 0.58 10.21 14.27
C MET A 353 1.53 9.40 15.16
N CYS A 354 1.01 8.52 16.04
CA CYS A 354 1.81 7.57 16.82
C CYS A 354 2.55 6.52 15.96
N HIS A 355 2.43 6.55 14.64
CA HIS A 355 3.38 5.87 13.76
C HIS A 355 4.82 6.38 13.96
N ILE A 356 4.98 7.66 14.33
CA ILE A 356 6.27 8.22 14.73
C ILE A 356 6.48 7.98 16.23
N PRO A 357 7.54 7.28 16.66
CA PRO A 357 7.82 7.00 18.07
C PRO A 357 7.85 8.24 18.97
N MET A 358 8.32 9.39 18.45
CA MET A 358 8.29 10.66 19.20
C MET A 358 6.87 11.10 19.59
N PHE A 359 5.86 10.88 18.73
CA PHE A 359 4.47 11.16 19.10
C PHE A 359 3.97 10.18 20.17
N CYS A 360 4.37 8.91 20.13
CA CYS A 360 4.06 7.97 21.21
C CYS A 360 4.62 8.44 22.55
N TRP A 361 5.87 8.94 22.58
CA TRP A 361 6.49 9.47 23.78
C TRP A 361 5.75 10.69 24.35
N ILE A 362 5.41 11.66 23.49
CA ILE A 362 4.65 12.86 23.89
C ILE A 362 3.29 12.46 24.44
N SER A 363 2.56 11.59 23.73
CA SER A 363 1.24 11.11 24.15
C SER A 363 1.29 10.31 25.45
N ALA A 364 2.28 9.43 25.63
CA ALA A 364 2.45 8.68 26.88
C ALA A 364 2.71 9.63 28.05
N THR A 365 3.61 10.60 27.89
CA THR A 365 3.97 11.57 28.94
C THR A 365 2.78 12.44 29.33
N ALA A 366 2.06 12.99 28.34
CA ALA A 366 0.90 13.85 28.58
C ALA A 366 -0.24 13.07 29.25
N LEU A 367 -0.64 11.93 28.69
CA LEU A 367 -1.82 11.17 29.16
C LEU A 367 -1.57 10.45 30.49
N GLN A 368 -0.39 9.86 30.69
CA GLN A 368 -0.05 9.19 31.95
C GLN A 368 -0.17 10.16 33.13
N SER A 369 0.32 11.39 32.98
CA SER A 369 0.29 12.38 34.04
C SER A 369 -1.13 12.80 34.46
N LEU A 370 -2.08 12.78 33.53
CA LEU A 370 -3.48 13.12 33.78
C LEU A 370 -4.23 11.96 34.42
N LEU A 371 -4.00 10.73 33.95
CA LEU A 371 -4.67 9.54 34.46
C LEU A 371 -4.22 9.13 35.87
N MET A 372 -3.09 9.64 36.35
CA MET A 372 -2.56 9.42 37.70
C MET A 372 -3.13 10.37 38.75
N LYS A 373 -3.74 11.50 38.34
CA LYS A 373 -4.40 12.43 39.26
C LYS A 373 -5.84 11.95 39.46
N GLU A 374 -6.33 11.86 40.70
CA GLU A 374 -7.68 11.36 41.04
C GLU A 374 -8.85 12.23 40.53
N ASP A 375 -8.55 13.35 39.85
CA ASP A 375 -9.54 14.21 39.23
C ASP A 375 -10.11 13.61 37.94
N GLN A 376 -11.43 13.75 37.73
CA GLN A 376 -12.13 13.44 36.48
C GLN A 376 -11.75 14.41 35.33
N ALA A 377 -10.47 14.74 35.17
CA ALA A 377 -10.01 15.64 34.13
C ALA A 377 -10.25 15.01 32.74
N GLU A 378 -10.87 15.77 31.84
CA GLU A 378 -11.10 15.36 30.46
C GLU A 378 -9.76 15.14 29.76
N LEU A 379 -9.59 13.99 29.11
CA LEU A 379 -8.36 13.66 28.40
C LEU A 379 -8.23 14.47 27.10
N PRO A 380 -7.00 14.86 26.71
CA PRO A 380 -6.72 15.60 25.48
C PRO A 380 -7.34 14.94 24.25
N LYS A 381 -8.05 15.72 23.44
CA LYS A 381 -8.71 15.28 22.20
C LYS A 381 -8.06 15.82 20.93
N THR A 382 -7.28 16.88 21.03
CA THR A 382 -6.61 17.51 19.90
C THR A 382 -5.09 17.44 20.06
N LEU A 383 -4.35 17.68 18.96
CA LEU A 383 -2.89 17.68 19.02
C LEU A 383 -2.39 18.84 19.88
N THR A 384 -3.03 20.00 19.77
CA THR A 384 -2.66 21.17 20.59
C THR A 384 -2.91 20.93 22.07
N GLU A 385 -4.03 20.31 22.44
CA GLU A 385 -4.29 19.92 23.83
C GLU A 385 -3.21 18.96 24.35
N MET A 386 -2.82 17.95 23.54
CA MET A 386 -1.76 17.01 23.90
C MET A 386 -0.43 17.72 24.20
N TYR A 387 -0.03 18.67 23.35
CA TYR A 387 1.20 19.44 23.52
C TYR A 387 1.13 20.46 24.67
N MET A 388 -0.05 21.05 24.92
CA MET A 388 -0.28 21.90 26.08
C MET A 388 -0.11 21.11 27.38
N HIS A 389 -0.71 19.91 27.47
CA HIS A 389 -0.55 19.05 28.63
C HIS A 389 0.87 18.52 28.80
N PHE A 390 1.55 18.20 27.69
CA PHE A 390 2.99 17.91 27.70
C PHE A 390 3.79 19.08 28.29
N LEU A 391 3.60 20.31 27.80
CA LEU A 391 4.30 21.50 28.30
C LEU A 391 4.01 21.77 29.79
N ILE A 392 2.75 21.67 30.22
CA ILE A 392 2.38 21.82 31.64
C ILE A 392 3.12 20.78 32.49
N LYS A 393 3.14 19.52 32.06
CA LYS A 393 3.84 18.48 32.81
C LYS A 393 5.34 18.77 32.92
N GLN A 394 5.94 19.31 31.86
CA GLN A 394 7.34 19.75 31.90
C GLN A 394 7.58 20.89 32.91
N THR A 395 6.66 21.86 33.00
CA THR A 395 6.73 22.93 34.01
C THR A 395 6.52 22.41 35.43
N GLU A 396 5.61 21.45 35.66
CA GLU A 396 5.39 20.83 36.97
C GLU A 396 6.63 20.09 37.47
N LEU A 397 7.29 19.30 36.60
CA LEU A 397 8.49 18.55 36.94
C LEU A 397 9.67 19.46 37.34
N LYS A 398 9.75 20.65 36.73
CA LYS A 398 10.73 21.68 37.11
C LYS A 398 10.51 22.16 38.55
N ASN A 399 9.26 22.46 38.91
CA ASN A 399 8.92 23.07 40.20
C ASN A 399 9.09 22.12 41.40
N GLN A 400 9.17 20.81 41.16
CA GLN A 400 9.43 19.81 42.20
C GLN A 400 10.91 19.71 42.62
N LYS A 401 11.84 20.37 41.90
CA LYS A 401 13.30 20.22 42.08
C LYS A 401 13.99 21.44 42.75
N ASP A 402 13.23 22.32 43.41
CA ASP A 402 13.70 23.41 44.30
C ASP A 402 14.94 24.20 43.80
N TYR A 403 14.86 24.74 42.58
CA TYR A 403 15.91 25.60 42.01
C TYR A 403 15.75 27.05 42.48
N GLN A 404 16.70 27.56 43.27
CA GLN A 404 16.73 28.96 43.70
C GLN A 404 17.17 29.92 42.58
N GLY A 405 16.30 30.88 42.25
CA GLY A 405 16.63 32.11 41.51
C GLY A 405 16.70 31.99 39.98
N GLY A 406 15.63 32.42 39.28
CA GLY A 406 15.57 32.50 37.81
C GLY A 406 14.29 33.17 37.27
N ASP A 407 14.21 33.34 35.96
CA ASP A 407 13.06 33.91 35.22
C ASP A 407 11.75 33.14 35.49
N THR A 408 10.57 33.77 35.42
CA THR A 408 9.32 33.00 35.58
C THR A 408 9.18 31.93 34.48
N ASP A 409 8.47 30.82 34.74
CA ASP A 409 8.20 29.79 33.71
C ASP A 409 7.63 30.41 32.43
N ARG A 410 6.78 31.43 32.60
CA ARG A 410 6.26 32.29 31.54
C ARG A 410 7.36 32.94 30.70
N ASP A 411 8.32 33.62 31.33
CA ASP A 411 9.34 34.38 30.62
C ASP A 411 10.26 33.43 29.84
N MET A 412 10.60 32.29 30.41
CA MET A 412 11.43 31.29 29.74
C MET A 412 10.72 30.67 28.53
N ILE A 413 9.45 30.28 28.67
CA ILE A 413 8.65 29.74 27.55
C ILE A 413 8.55 30.77 26.42
N MET A 414 8.40 32.06 26.73
CA MET A 414 8.36 33.12 25.71
C MET A 414 9.71 33.29 25.00
N LYS A 415 10.83 33.22 25.72
CA LYS A 415 12.17 33.27 25.11
C LYS A 415 12.43 32.05 24.22
N LEU A 416 12.08 30.85 24.69
CA LEU A 416 12.17 29.61 23.91
C LEU A 416 11.30 29.66 22.66
N GLY A 417 10.07 30.17 22.78
CA GLY A 417 9.17 30.29 21.63
C GLY A 417 9.62 31.36 20.62
N LYS A 418 10.27 32.45 21.07
CA LYS A 418 10.93 33.43 20.19
C LYS A 418 12.02 32.74 19.37
N LEU A 419 12.93 32.04 20.06
CA LEU A 419 14.00 31.27 19.42
C LEU A 419 13.44 30.24 18.44
N ALA A 420 12.41 29.50 18.85
CA ALA A 420 11.76 28.51 18.01
C ALA A 420 11.21 29.12 16.72
N PHE A 421 10.53 30.27 16.80
CA PHE A 421 9.97 30.97 15.65
C PHE A 421 11.04 31.51 14.69
N GLU A 422 12.09 32.17 15.21
CA GLU A 422 13.16 32.74 14.39
C GLU A 422 13.95 31.62 13.67
N GLN A 423 14.30 30.56 14.39
CA GLN A 423 15.00 29.42 13.79
C GLN A 423 14.09 28.65 12.81
N LEU A 424 12.77 28.56 13.10
CA LEU A 424 11.80 27.97 12.18
C LEU A 424 11.65 28.80 10.91
N GLN A 425 11.73 30.14 10.96
CA GLN A 425 11.74 30.99 9.76
C GLN A 425 13.01 30.81 8.93
N ASN A 426 14.17 30.75 9.59
CA ASN A 426 15.48 30.57 8.96
C ASN A 426 15.70 29.15 8.40
N GLY A 427 14.87 28.18 8.81
CA GLY A 427 15.00 26.78 8.38
C GLY A 427 16.06 26.02 9.15
N ASN A 428 16.43 26.52 10.33
CA ASN A 428 17.44 25.94 11.19
C ASN A 428 16.80 24.99 12.22
N ILE A 429 17.38 23.81 12.34
CA ILE A 429 17.02 22.79 13.35
C ILE A 429 18.00 22.83 14.54
N VAL A 430 19.22 23.32 14.32
CA VAL A 430 20.30 23.40 15.30
C VAL A 430 20.79 24.85 15.41
N PHE A 431 21.00 25.32 16.63
CA PHE A 431 21.40 26.69 16.97
C PHE A 431 22.53 26.68 18.02
N ARG A 432 23.23 27.82 18.17
CA ARG A 432 24.42 28.00 19.00
C ARG A 432 24.14 28.83 20.25
N GLU A 433 25.15 28.94 21.10
CA GLU A 433 25.13 29.82 22.27
C GLU A 433 24.85 31.29 21.91
N GLU A 434 25.32 31.76 20.74
CA GLU A 434 25.03 33.13 20.29
C GLU A 434 23.53 33.32 20.02
N ASP A 435 22.86 32.35 19.39
CA ASP A 435 21.43 32.38 19.12
C ASP A 435 20.61 32.41 20.43
N LEU A 436 21.06 31.69 21.46
CA LEU A 436 20.47 31.75 22.81
C LEU A 436 20.61 33.14 23.42
N LYS A 437 21.79 33.75 23.32
CA LYS A 437 22.06 35.10 23.83
C LYS A 437 21.24 36.16 23.11
N GLU A 438 21.06 36.06 21.79
CA GLU A 438 20.19 36.97 21.02
C GLU A 438 18.70 36.89 21.43
N CYS A 439 18.30 35.78 22.04
CA CYS A 439 16.98 35.59 22.63
C CYS A 439 16.93 35.87 24.15
N ASP A 440 17.97 36.50 24.72
CA ASP A 440 18.12 36.78 26.15
C ASP A 440 18.06 35.52 27.04
N ILE A 441 18.46 34.36 26.52
CA ILE A 441 18.50 33.10 27.26
C ILE A 441 19.92 32.91 27.83
N ASN A 442 20.06 32.96 29.16
CA ASN A 442 21.33 32.68 29.81
C ASN A 442 21.61 31.16 29.82
N LEU A 443 22.83 30.74 29.47
CA LEU A 443 23.28 29.34 29.49
C LEU A 443 23.14 28.66 30.84
N LYS A 444 23.42 29.38 31.93
CA LYS A 444 23.20 28.85 33.28
C LYS A 444 21.71 28.69 33.54
N GLN A 445 20.83 29.58 33.04
CA GLN A 445 19.38 29.37 33.13
C GLN A 445 18.90 28.25 32.21
N ALA A 446 19.44 28.08 31.00
CA ALA A 446 19.09 26.99 30.09
C ALA A 446 19.52 25.60 30.63
N ALA A 447 20.68 25.54 31.31
CA ALA A 447 21.18 24.33 31.98
C ALA A 447 20.53 24.08 33.37
N VAL A 448 20.18 25.13 34.12
CA VAL A 448 19.57 25.05 35.47
C VAL A 448 18.03 24.97 35.41
N TYR A 449 17.37 25.34 34.31
CA TYR A 449 15.94 25.05 34.06
C TYR A 449 15.76 23.59 33.61
N SER A 450 16.17 22.68 34.49
CA SER A 450 16.33 21.24 34.27
C SER A 450 15.03 20.43 34.15
N GLY A 451 13.88 21.09 34.02
CA GLY A 451 12.59 20.46 33.72
C GLY A 451 12.08 20.82 32.33
N VAL A 452 11.87 22.13 32.07
CA VAL A 452 11.32 22.59 30.79
C VAL A 452 12.37 22.61 29.69
N CYS A 453 13.61 23.02 29.95
CA CYS A 453 14.61 23.23 28.88
C CYS A 453 15.42 21.97 28.57
N THR A 454 15.70 21.10 29.54
CA THR A 454 16.47 19.86 29.31
C THR A 454 15.70 18.78 28.58
N GLN A 455 14.36 18.75 28.69
CA GLN A 455 13.50 17.82 27.94
C GLN A 455 12.96 18.42 26.64
N ILE A 456 13.14 19.73 26.39
CA ILE A 456 12.71 20.43 25.18
C ILE A 456 13.89 20.79 24.29
N ILE A 457 15.01 21.22 24.86
CA ILE A 457 16.29 21.50 24.20
C ILE A 457 17.28 20.40 24.57
N ARG A 458 17.86 19.78 23.54
CA ARG A 458 18.99 18.88 23.67
C ARG A 458 20.27 19.71 23.68
N LYS A 459 21.03 19.64 24.77
CA LYS A 459 22.40 20.17 24.88
C LYS A 459 23.38 19.07 24.47
N GLU A 460 24.29 19.39 23.57
CA GLU A 460 25.35 18.47 23.17
C GLU A 460 26.71 19.17 23.35
N SER A 461 27.55 18.54 24.16
CA SER A 461 28.90 18.99 24.45
C SER A 461 29.89 18.19 23.60
N GLY A 462 30.40 18.82 22.54
CA GLY A 462 31.48 18.24 21.76
C GLY A 462 32.85 18.35 22.43
N LEU A 463 33.83 17.71 21.80
CA LEU A 463 35.23 17.55 22.23
C LEU A 463 35.97 18.82 22.67
N HIS A 464 35.57 19.99 22.16
CA HIS A 464 36.22 21.28 22.46
C HIS A 464 35.41 22.20 23.40
N LYS A 465 34.43 21.67 24.14
CA LYS A 465 33.53 22.44 25.02
C LYS A 465 32.72 23.54 24.33
N LYS A 466 32.60 23.50 22.99
CA LYS A 466 31.63 24.32 22.24
C LYS A 466 30.27 23.61 22.29
N GLU A 467 29.27 24.30 22.81
CA GLU A 467 27.93 23.75 23.03
C GLU A 467 27.00 24.11 21.85
N VAL A 468 26.27 23.12 21.35
CA VAL A 468 25.20 23.31 20.36
C VAL A 468 23.88 22.80 20.92
N TYR A 469 22.80 23.40 20.44
CA TYR A 469 21.46 23.21 20.96
C TYR A 469 20.47 22.91 19.83
N SER A 470 19.53 22.03 20.08
CA SER A 470 18.39 21.78 19.18
C SER A 470 17.15 21.52 20.00
N PHE A 471 15.96 21.74 19.43
CA PHE A 471 14.75 21.18 20.04
C PHE A 471 14.77 19.65 19.92
N ILE A 472 14.09 18.95 20.83
CA ILE A 472 13.99 17.47 20.82
C ILE A 472 13.32 16.93 19.55
N HIS A 473 12.42 17.71 18.96
CA HIS A 473 11.75 17.39 17.71
C HIS A 473 11.23 18.67 17.03
N LEU A 474 11.11 18.65 15.70
CA LEU A 474 10.62 19.79 14.92
C LEU A 474 9.19 20.19 15.35
N SER A 475 8.32 19.22 15.64
CA SER A 475 6.96 19.51 16.11
C SER A 475 6.92 20.30 17.43
N VAL A 476 7.92 20.13 18.30
CA VAL A 476 8.04 20.89 19.55
C VAL A 476 8.49 22.32 19.25
N GLN A 477 9.41 22.50 18.30
CA GLN A 477 9.80 23.81 17.80
C GLN A 477 8.59 24.55 17.18
N GLU A 478 7.81 23.88 16.33
CA GLU A 478 6.61 24.46 15.70
C GLU A 478 5.53 24.83 16.71
N PHE A 479 5.30 23.97 17.72
CA PHE A 479 4.38 24.26 18.81
C PHE A 479 4.80 25.50 19.61
N LEU A 480 6.07 25.59 20.02
CA LEU A 480 6.57 26.72 20.79
C LEU A 480 6.59 28.02 19.96
N ALA A 481 6.89 27.91 18.66
CA ALA A 481 6.77 29.03 17.74
C ALA A 481 5.32 29.52 17.63
N ALA A 482 4.35 28.62 17.47
CA ALA A 482 2.93 28.95 17.43
C ALA A 482 2.47 29.61 18.73
N LEU A 483 2.90 29.07 19.88
CA LEU A 483 2.63 29.63 21.20
C LEU A 483 3.17 31.06 21.35
N TYR A 484 4.40 31.31 20.92
CA TYR A 484 5.02 32.63 20.94
C TYR A 484 4.29 33.64 20.06
N VAL A 485 3.95 33.24 18.83
CA VAL A 485 3.22 34.10 17.89
C VAL A 485 1.84 34.45 18.44
N HIS A 486 1.10 33.44 18.94
CA HIS A 486 -0.19 33.63 19.58
C HIS A 486 -0.10 34.59 20.77
N LYS A 487 0.81 34.32 21.72
CA LYS A 487 0.92 35.11 22.94
C LYS A 487 1.42 36.53 22.69
N THR A 488 2.34 36.72 21.74
CA THR A 488 2.80 38.05 21.30
C THR A 488 1.65 38.85 20.69
N PHE A 489 0.79 38.23 19.90
CA PHE A 489 -0.39 38.89 19.35
C PHE A 489 -1.39 39.26 20.44
N VAL A 490 -1.65 38.34 21.39
CA VAL A 490 -2.55 38.57 22.52
C VAL A 490 -2.08 39.73 23.39
N ASP A 491 -0.79 39.77 23.72
CA ASP A 491 -0.22 40.75 24.66
C ASP A 491 0.12 42.10 23.99
N ARG A 492 0.57 42.11 22.73
CA ARG A 492 1.13 43.30 22.06
C ARG A 492 0.38 43.74 20.80
N ARG A 493 -0.64 43.00 20.36
CA ARG A 493 -1.39 43.24 19.10
C ARG A 493 -0.50 43.31 17.86
N LYS A 494 0.64 42.62 17.88
CA LYS A 494 1.61 42.57 16.78
C LYS A 494 1.46 41.26 16.01
N ASN A 495 1.12 41.33 14.73
CA ASN A 495 1.15 40.17 13.83
C ASN A 495 2.58 39.93 13.33
N LEU A 496 3.22 38.87 13.83
CA LEU A 496 4.58 38.50 13.43
C LEU A 496 4.64 37.86 12.03
N LEU A 497 3.51 37.39 11.51
CA LEU A 497 3.41 36.76 10.20
C LEU A 497 3.26 37.79 9.06
N SER A 498 2.88 39.03 9.37
CA SER A 498 2.71 40.12 8.40
C SER A 498 3.30 41.46 8.91
N PRO A 499 4.64 41.59 8.99
CA PRO A 499 5.30 42.76 9.58
C PRO A 499 5.04 44.09 8.84
N ASN A 500 4.61 44.05 7.57
CA ASN A 500 4.34 45.25 6.75
C ASN A 500 2.92 45.83 6.91
N THR A 501 2.05 45.20 7.71
CA THR A 501 0.70 45.74 8.00
C THR A 501 0.76 46.68 9.20
N VAL A 502 0.50 47.97 8.95
CA VAL A 502 0.30 49.03 9.96
C VAL A 502 -0.68 48.55 11.03
N LYS A 503 -0.46 48.93 12.30
CA LYS A 503 -1.32 48.65 13.47
C LYS A 503 -2.79 48.48 13.04
N LEU A 504 -3.28 47.24 13.04
CA LEU A 504 -4.62 46.88 12.62
C LEU A 504 -5.63 47.60 13.53
N VAL A 505 -6.19 48.70 13.03
CA VAL A 505 -7.42 49.28 13.57
C VAL A 505 -8.55 48.36 13.09
N SER A 506 -9.35 47.85 14.01
CA SER A 506 -10.51 47.02 13.69
C SER A 506 -11.57 47.86 12.98
N GLU A 507 -11.46 48.02 11.67
CA GLU A 507 -12.57 48.48 10.85
C GLU A 507 -13.59 47.34 10.74
N GLY A 508 -14.80 47.53 11.26
CA GLY A 508 -15.94 46.64 10.99
C GLY A 508 -16.31 45.58 12.05
N GLY A 509 -15.79 45.65 13.28
CA GLY A 509 -16.27 44.79 14.39
C GLY A 509 -15.73 43.34 14.42
N GLU A 510 -14.83 42.96 13.51
CA GLU A 510 -14.11 41.66 13.55
C GLU A 510 -13.15 41.59 14.77
N SER A 511 -12.98 40.40 15.35
CA SER A 511 -12.05 40.21 16.48
C SER A 511 -10.58 40.30 15.99
N PRO A 512 -9.69 41.07 16.64
CA PRO A 512 -8.32 41.27 16.16
C PRO A 512 -7.54 39.99 15.84
N ILE A 513 -7.80 38.88 16.55
CA ILE A 513 -7.08 37.61 16.35
C ILE A 513 -7.40 36.94 15.00
N ILE A 514 -8.53 37.27 14.34
CA ILE A 514 -8.86 36.71 13.02
C ILE A 514 -7.82 37.10 11.96
N PHE A 515 -7.23 38.30 12.06
CA PHE A 515 -6.22 38.76 11.10
C PHE A 515 -4.95 37.91 11.17
N LEU A 516 -4.56 37.49 12.38
CA LEU A 516 -3.46 36.55 12.57
C LEU A 516 -3.78 35.19 11.95
N HIS A 517 -4.97 34.63 12.23
CA HIS A 517 -5.37 33.34 11.68
C HIS A 517 -5.49 33.37 10.15
N LYS A 518 -6.08 34.43 9.56
CA LYS A 518 -6.15 34.62 8.09
C LYS A 518 -4.75 34.61 7.49
N SER A 519 -3.81 35.37 8.08
CA SER A 519 -2.40 35.41 7.64
C SER A 519 -1.72 34.05 7.72
N ALA A 520 -1.94 33.31 8.80
CA ALA A 520 -1.36 31.98 8.99
C ALA A 520 -1.92 30.93 8.01
N VAL A 521 -3.23 30.93 7.79
CA VAL A 521 -3.88 30.05 6.81
C VAL A 521 -3.37 30.34 5.40
N ASP A 522 -3.26 31.62 5.03
CA ASP A 522 -2.75 32.00 3.70
C ASP A 522 -1.26 31.68 3.53
N MET A 523 -0.45 31.82 4.59
CA MET A 523 0.95 31.42 4.61
C MET A 523 1.12 29.90 4.44
N ALA A 524 0.30 29.10 5.12
CA ALA A 524 0.34 27.64 4.97
C ALA A 524 -0.10 27.21 3.56
N LEU A 525 -1.19 27.79 3.02
CA LEU A 525 -1.69 27.46 1.68
C LEU A 525 -0.74 27.88 0.55
N SER A 526 0.00 28.98 0.72
CA SER A 526 1.00 29.46 -0.25
C SER A 526 2.35 28.74 -0.16
N SER A 527 2.58 27.97 0.90
CA SER A 527 3.79 27.14 1.04
C SER A 527 3.65 25.87 0.18
N ASP A 528 4.61 25.61 -0.71
CA ASP A 528 4.57 24.45 -1.62
C ASP A 528 4.93 23.11 -0.94
N GLN A 529 5.19 23.11 0.37
CA GLN A 529 5.86 22.00 1.07
C GLN A 529 5.27 21.67 2.44
N GLY A 530 4.12 22.27 2.80
CA GLY A 530 3.46 22.00 4.08
C GLY A 530 4.23 22.43 5.33
N ARG A 531 5.41 23.06 5.22
CA ARG A 531 6.29 23.49 6.34
C ARG A 531 5.59 24.24 7.50
N TRP A 532 4.45 24.86 7.24
CA TRP A 532 3.69 25.64 8.22
C TRP A 532 2.41 24.94 8.68
N ASP A 533 2.16 23.70 8.27
CA ASP A 533 0.90 23.01 8.50
C ASP A 533 0.70 22.65 9.97
N LEU A 534 1.71 22.06 10.62
CA LEU A 534 1.65 21.74 12.04
C LEU A 534 1.67 23.01 12.91
N PHE A 535 2.50 24.00 12.53
CA PHE A 535 2.46 25.34 13.11
C PHE A 535 1.05 25.96 13.04
N LEU A 536 0.37 25.87 11.89
CA LEU A 536 -0.97 26.39 11.70
C LEU A 536 -1.97 25.68 12.61
N ARG A 537 -1.93 24.34 12.66
CA ARG A 537 -2.77 23.51 13.54
C ARG A 537 -2.63 23.96 15.00
N PHE A 538 -1.40 24.09 15.48
CA PHE A 538 -1.14 24.57 16.84
C PHE A 538 -1.64 26.00 17.05
N LEU A 539 -1.39 26.91 16.09
CA LEU A 539 -1.77 28.31 16.23
C LEU A 539 -3.28 28.51 16.36
N VAL A 540 -4.08 27.83 15.52
CA VAL A 540 -5.55 27.91 15.61
C VAL A 540 -6.08 27.13 16.80
N GLY A 541 -5.47 26.00 17.15
CA GLY A 541 -5.84 25.20 18.32
C GLY A 541 -5.60 25.93 19.64
N LEU A 542 -4.55 26.75 19.74
CA LEU A 542 -4.28 27.57 20.93
C LEU A 542 -5.40 28.55 21.22
N SER A 543 -6.15 28.98 20.20
CA SER A 543 -7.30 29.89 20.35
C SER A 543 -8.58 29.22 20.88
N GLN A 544 -8.58 27.91 21.15
CA GLN A 544 -9.69 27.22 21.82
C GLN A 544 -9.82 27.60 23.29
N ASP A 545 -11.05 27.71 23.79
CA ASP A 545 -11.34 28.09 25.19
C ASP A 545 -10.67 27.15 26.20
N LYS A 546 -10.64 25.84 25.91
CA LYS A 546 -9.96 24.85 26.76
C LYS A 546 -8.46 25.12 26.85
N ASN A 547 -7.81 25.35 25.70
CA ASN A 547 -6.39 25.67 25.63
C ASN A 547 -6.07 27.03 26.25
N GLN A 548 -6.96 28.02 26.14
CA GLN A 548 -6.85 29.30 26.85
C GLN A 548 -6.89 29.11 28.38
N GLY A 549 -7.75 28.21 28.88
CA GLY A 549 -7.76 27.81 30.28
C GLY A 549 -6.45 27.15 30.73
N LEU A 550 -5.87 26.28 29.88
CA LEU A 550 -4.54 25.69 30.12
C LEU A 550 -3.42 26.75 30.07
N LEU A 551 -3.50 27.72 29.16
CA LEU A 551 -2.55 28.85 29.09
C LEU A 551 -2.63 29.74 30.32
N GLN A 552 -3.83 29.98 30.88
CA GLN A 552 -3.98 30.73 32.13
C GLN A 552 -3.24 30.06 33.30
N LYS A 553 -3.21 28.72 33.35
CA LYS A 553 -2.43 27.98 34.36
C LYS A 553 -0.92 28.25 34.25
N ILE A 554 -0.41 28.53 33.05
CA ILE A 554 1.03 28.80 32.80
C ILE A 554 1.35 30.30 32.92
N PHE A 555 0.51 31.17 32.38
CA PHE A 555 0.80 32.60 32.16
C PHE A 555 0.05 33.57 33.10
N GLY A 556 -0.94 33.09 33.86
CA GLY A 556 -1.82 33.89 34.72
C GLY A 556 -2.92 34.67 33.97
N ASP A 557 -3.88 35.24 34.72
CA ASP A 557 -5.01 36.01 34.18
C ASP A 557 -4.56 37.40 33.65
N LYS A 558 -4.55 37.58 32.32
CA LYS A 558 -4.60 38.89 31.66
C LYS A 558 -5.45 38.82 30.39
N ASP A 559 -6.21 39.90 30.17
CA ASP A 559 -7.03 40.26 29.01
C ASP A 559 -7.36 39.13 28.02
N LYS A 560 -8.51 38.47 28.24
CA LYS A 560 -9.12 37.58 27.26
C LYS A 560 -9.46 38.40 26.01
N LEU A 561 -8.95 38.02 24.85
CA LEU A 561 -9.52 38.52 23.60
C LEU A 561 -10.93 37.94 23.41
N PRO A 562 -11.85 38.71 22.79
CA PRO A 562 -13.12 38.16 22.36
C PRO A 562 -12.90 36.99 21.39
N PRO A 563 -13.67 35.90 21.51
CA PRO A 563 -13.52 34.73 20.66
C PRO A 563 -13.79 35.08 19.19
N SER A 564 -12.82 34.81 18.30
CA SER A 564 -13.01 34.85 16.83
C SER A 564 -13.24 33.45 16.24
N ARG A 565 -13.54 32.47 17.10
CA ARG A 565 -13.59 31.05 16.73
C ARG A 565 -14.49 30.81 15.51
N GLU A 566 -15.70 31.35 15.54
CA GLU A 566 -16.65 31.24 14.42
C GLU A 566 -16.17 31.94 13.15
N GLU A 567 -15.57 33.14 13.25
CA GLU A 567 -15.00 33.85 12.10
C GLU A 567 -13.85 33.06 11.46
N THR A 568 -13.02 32.42 12.29
CA THR A 568 -11.89 31.59 11.85
C THR A 568 -12.39 30.31 11.16
N ILE A 569 -13.36 29.62 11.77
CA ILE A 569 -14.04 28.45 11.20
C ILE A 569 -14.66 28.82 9.84
N ASN A 570 -15.39 29.93 9.77
CA ASN A 570 -16.01 30.42 8.53
C ASN A 570 -14.97 30.79 7.46
N TYR A 571 -13.80 31.29 7.84
CA TYR A 571 -12.71 31.54 6.92
C TYR A 571 -12.12 30.23 6.36
N ILE A 572 -11.85 29.25 7.23
CA ILE A 572 -11.33 27.95 6.84
C ILE A 572 -12.33 27.21 5.94
N HIS A 573 -13.64 27.22 6.26
CA HIS A 573 -14.69 26.66 5.40
C HIS A 573 -14.68 27.28 3.99
N ARG A 574 -14.58 28.60 3.89
CA ARG A 574 -14.47 29.30 2.60
C ARG A 574 -13.20 28.92 1.84
N LYS A 575 -12.09 28.67 2.54
CA LYS A 575 -10.86 28.17 1.91
C LYS A 575 -11.04 26.75 1.41
N ILE A 576 -11.57 25.82 2.20
CA ILE A 576 -11.85 24.44 1.78
C ILE A 576 -12.73 24.40 0.52
N GLN A 577 -13.74 25.27 0.43
CA GLN A 577 -14.59 25.38 -0.76
C GLN A 577 -13.82 25.81 -2.02
N LYS A 578 -12.85 26.73 -1.88
CA LYS A 578 -12.08 27.32 -2.99
C LYS A 578 -10.83 26.53 -3.34
N THR A 579 -10.20 25.86 -2.37
CA THR A 579 -8.96 25.11 -2.57
C THR A 579 -9.26 23.89 -3.44
N SER A 580 -8.48 23.72 -4.50
CA SER A 580 -8.46 22.51 -5.32
C SER A 580 -7.96 21.32 -4.50
N TYR A 581 -8.18 20.10 -5.01
CA TYR A 581 -7.69 18.91 -4.35
C TYR A 581 -6.16 18.95 -4.16
N SER A 582 -5.72 18.95 -2.90
CA SER A 582 -4.33 18.81 -2.49
C SER A 582 -4.26 18.37 -1.02
N ASN A 583 -3.13 17.82 -0.59
CA ASN A 583 -2.85 17.51 0.82
C ASN A 583 -3.10 18.73 1.74
N LYS A 584 -3.02 19.95 1.20
CA LYS A 584 -3.33 21.21 1.89
C LYS A 584 -4.79 21.31 2.36
N GLY A 585 -5.75 20.70 1.63
CA GLY A 585 -7.15 20.65 2.03
C GLY A 585 -7.37 19.78 3.28
N ILE A 586 -6.65 18.66 3.38
CA ILE A 586 -6.67 17.77 4.55
C ILE A 586 -6.17 18.51 5.79
N ASN A 587 -5.08 19.27 5.67
CA ASN A 587 -4.58 20.07 6.79
C ASN A 587 -5.62 21.07 7.33
N LEU A 588 -6.43 21.69 6.46
CA LEU A 588 -7.52 22.56 6.89
C LEU A 588 -8.61 21.82 7.68
N PHE A 589 -8.90 20.55 7.37
CA PHE A 589 -9.78 19.72 8.19
C PHE A 589 -9.17 19.41 9.56
N HIS A 590 -7.87 19.14 9.63
CA HIS A 590 -7.19 19.04 10.93
C HIS A 590 -7.28 20.35 11.72
N CYS A 591 -7.16 21.51 11.07
CA CYS A 591 -7.36 22.81 11.72
C CYS A 591 -8.79 22.98 12.26
N LEU A 592 -9.82 22.56 11.51
CA LEU A 592 -11.21 22.53 12.01
C LEU A 592 -11.36 21.60 13.21
N ASN A 593 -10.70 20.43 13.19
CA ASN A 593 -10.69 19.50 14.32
C ASN A 593 -10.00 20.10 15.56
N GLU A 594 -8.86 20.80 15.39
CA GLU A 594 -8.22 21.57 16.48
C GLU A 594 -9.14 22.67 17.00
N LEU A 595 -9.99 23.24 16.15
CA LEU A 595 -11.01 24.22 16.51
C LEU A 595 -12.31 23.59 17.07
N GLY A 596 -12.36 22.27 17.24
CA GLY A 596 -13.54 21.54 17.70
C GLY A 596 -14.76 21.68 16.79
N ASP A 597 -14.56 21.96 15.50
CA ASP A 597 -15.63 22.00 14.50
C ASP A 597 -15.73 20.67 13.76
N GLN A 598 -16.84 19.97 13.97
CA GLN A 598 -17.18 18.71 13.29
C GLN A 598 -18.36 18.89 12.32
N SER A 599 -18.83 20.12 12.10
CA SER A 599 -20.05 20.40 11.34
C SER A 599 -20.05 19.76 9.95
N LEU A 600 -18.97 19.88 9.16
CA LEU A 600 -18.88 19.26 7.84
C LEU A 600 -18.88 17.72 7.90
N VAL A 601 -18.24 17.13 8.91
CA VAL A 601 -18.18 15.67 9.10
C VAL A 601 -19.56 15.14 9.52
N GLU A 602 -20.22 15.82 10.46
CA GLU A 602 -21.59 15.49 10.90
C GLU A 602 -22.60 15.64 9.76
N HIS A 603 -22.47 16.68 8.93
CA HIS A 603 -23.27 16.83 7.72
C HIS A 603 -23.08 15.64 6.77
N VAL A 604 -21.83 15.25 6.50
CA VAL A 604 -21.54 14.08 5.66
C VAL A 604 -22.15 12.79 6.24
N GLN A 605 -22.00 12.54 7.53
CA GLN A 605 -22.60 11.36 8.18
C GLN A 605 -24.13 11.38 8.08
N LYS A 606 -24.75 12.54 8.26
CA LYS A 606 -26.20 12.71 8.12
C LYS A 606 -26.66 12.45 6.69
N TYR A 607 -25.95 12.97 5.68
CA TYR A 607 -26.27 12.75 4.26
C TYR A 607 -26.05 11.29 3.84
N TYR A 608 -24.96 10.69 4.29
CA TYR A 608 -24.66 9.28 4.06
C TYR A 608 -25.77 8.39 4.62
N ASN A 609 -26.24 8.68 5.84
CA ASN A 609 -27.34 7.95 6.46
C ASN A 609 -28.71 8.24 5.82
N SER A 610 -28.91 9.42 5.22
CA SER A 610 -30.18 9.80 4.60
C SER A 610 -30.31 9.45 3.12
N GLY A 611 -29.20 9.12 2.44
CA GLY A 611 -29.17 8.75 1.02
C GLY A 611 -29.44 9.89 0.01
N ASP A 612 -29.58 11.15 0.46
CA ASP A 612 -29.90 12.31 -0.40
C ASP A 612 -28.63 13.07 -0.80
N VAL A 613 -28.01 12.60 -1.88
CA VAL A 613 -26.74 13.09 -2.46
C VAL A 613 -26.85 14.44 -3.18
N SER A 614 -28.07 14.90 -3.48
CA SER A 614 -28.31 16.12 -4.28
C SER A 614 -27.91 17.43 -3.58
N LYS A 615 -27.74 17.39 -2.25
CA LYS A 615 -27.38 18.55 -1.40
C LYS A 615 -25.88 18.64 -1.09
N ILE A 616 -25.06 17.74 -1.65
CA ILE A 616 -23.64 17.62 -1.30
C ILE A 616 -22.78 18.61 -2.11
N LEU A 617 -22.39 19.71 -1.47
CA LEU A 617 -21.34 20.62 -1.95
C LEU A 617 -19.95 19.96 -2.04
N PRO A 618 -19.02 20.48 -2.88
CA PRO A 618 -17.65 19.96 -3.00
C PRO A 618 -16.86 19.83 -1.68
N ALA A 619 -17.11 20.72 -0.71
CA ALA A 619 -16.49 20.66 0.61
C ALA A 619 -16.88 19.41 1.40
N HIS A 620 -18.09 18.89 1.20
CA HIS A 620 -18.55 17.66 1.86
C HIS A 620 -17.84 16.42 1.30
N TRP A 621 -17.54 16.35 0.00
CA TRP A 621 -16.74 15.26 -0.56
C TRP A 621 -15.30 15.29 -0.02
N SER A 622 -14.75 16.49 0.16
CA SER A 622 -13.43 16.65 0.80
C SER A 622 -13.47 16.22 2.27
N ALA A 623 -14.55 16.53 2.98
CA ALA A 623 -14.78 16.10 4.35
C ALA A 623 -14.94 14.57 4.44
N LEU A 624 -15.65 13.96 3.49
CA LEU A 624 -15.76 12.50 3.39
C LEU A 624 -14.39 11.87 3.15
N ALA A 625 -13.58 12.44 2.25
CA ALA A 625 -12.22 11.96 2.00
C ALA A 625 -11.39 11.99 3.29
N PHE A 626 -11.44 13.11 4.04
CA PHE A 626 -10.81 13.22 5.34
C PHE A 626 -11.28 12.14 6.31
N VAL A 627 -12.60 11.96 6.45
CA VAL A 627 -13.20 10.94 7.34
C VAL A 627 -12.72 9.54 6.97
N LEU A 628 -12.72 9.19 5.68
CA LEU A 628 -12.26 7.89 5.19
C LEU A 628 -10.80 7.65 5.55
N LEU A 629 -9.91 8.62 5.28
CA LEU A 629 -8.47 8.52 5.59
C LEU A 629 -8.19 8.35 7.09
N VAL A 630 -8.94 9.07 7.94
CA VAL A 630 -8.75 8.98 9.40
C VAL A 630 -9.58 7.86 10.03
N SER A 631 -10.32 7.07 9.26
CA SER A 631 -11.08 5.92 9.74
C SER A 631 -10.25 4.62 9.76
N ASN A 632 -10.76 3.61 10.44
CA ASN A 632 -10.21 2.24 10.37
C ASN A 632 -10.77 1.43 9.19
N GLU A 633 -11.43 2.09 8.22
CA GLU A 633 -11.99 1.38 7.07
C GLU A 633 -10.88 0.85 6.16
N ASP A 634 -11.12 -0.30 5.55
CA ASP A 634 -10.23 -0.80 4.52
C ASP A 634 -10.48 -0.03 3.22
N LEU A 635 -9.52 0.83 2.86
CA LEU A 635 -9.53 1.63 1.64
C LEU A 635 -8.82 0.93 0.48
N SER A 636 -8.54 -0.38 0.59
CA SER A 636 -7.91 -1.16 -0.47
C SER A 636 -8.70 -1.10 -1.78
N VAL A 637 -10.04 -1.08 -1.71
CA VAL A 637 -10.93 -0.96 -2.86
C VAL A 637 -11.66 0.37 -2.84
N PHE A 638 -11.31 1.25 -3.77
CA PHE A 638 -12.01 2.51 -4.00
C PHE A 638 -13.01 2.34 -5.15
N ASP A 639 -14.30 2.32 -4.83
CA ASP A 639 -15.39 2.26 -5.81
C ASP A 639 -16.12 3.60 -5.90
N LEU A 640 -15.88 4.33 -6.98
CA LEU A 640 -16.46 5.66 -7.19
C LEU A 640 -17.99 5.62 -7.35
N ARG A 641 -18.56 4.49 -7.78
CA ARG A 641 -20.01 4.34 -7.95
C ARG A 641 -20.77 4.44 -6.64
N LYS A 642 -20.11 4.17 -5.50
CA LYS A 642 -20.66 4.38 -4.15
C LYS A 642 -20.89 5.86 -3.81
N TYR A 643 -20.29 6.79 -4.56
CA TYR A 643 -20.22 8.21 -4.22
C TYR A 643 -20.83 9.13 -5.28
N TYR A 644 -21.82 8.66 -6.07
CA TYR A 644 -22.38 9.42 -7.20
C TYR A 644 -21.28 9.80 -8.21
N GLY A 645 -20.86 8.81 -8.99
CA GLY A 645 -19.68 8.89 -9.84
C GLY A 645 -19.69 10.09 -10.78
N SER A 646 -18.73 10.99 -10.56
CA SER A 646 -18.48 12.17 -11.40
C SER A 646 -17.03 12.62 -11.26
N GLU A 647 -16.56 13.40 -12.23
CA GLU A 647 -15.19 13.92 -12.25
C GLU A 647 -14.90 14.85 -11.06
N ALA A 648 -15.85 15.69 -10.66
CA ALA A 648 -15.70 16.57 -9.50
C ALA A 648 -15.62 15.79 -8.18
N VAL A 649 -16.35 14.68 -8.05
CA VAL A 649 -16.26 13.79 -6.88
C VAL A 649 -14.92 13.08 -6.87
N LEU A 650 -14.48 12.53 -8.00
CA LEU A 650 -13.18 11.88 -8.13
C LEU A 650 -12.05 12.83 -7.76
N GLU A 651 -12.10 14.09 -8.22
CA GLU A 651 -11.13 15.11 -7.84
C GLU A 651 -11.10 15.30 -6.32
N ARG A 652 -12.25 15.42 -5.66
CA ARG A 652 -12.31 15.61 -4.19
C ARG A 652 -11.94 14.36 -3.39
N LEU A 653 -12.15 13.16 -3.94
CA LEU A 653 -11.81 11.87 -3.34
C LEU A 653 -10.44 11.34 -3.80
N LEU A 654 -9.66 12.13 -4.52
CA LEU A 654 -8.32 11.75 -4.94
C LEU A 654 -7.38 11.37 -3.77
N PRO A 655 -7.49 11.83 -2.50
CA PRO A 655 -6.63 11.27 -1.45
C PRO A 655 -6.94 9.81 -1.17
N VAL A 656 -8.20 9.40 -1.30
CA VAL A 656 -8.64 8.01 -1.10
C VAL A 656 -8.12 7.15 -2.23
N LEU A 657 -8.13 7.66 -3.48
CA LEU A 657 -7.53 6.97 -4.61
C LEU A 657 -6.02 6.75 -4.44
N LYS A 658 -5.29 7.69 -3.82
CA LYS A 658 -3.84 7.55 -3.58
C LYS A 658 -3.47 6.36 -2.67
N VAL A 659 -4.35 5.98 -1.74
CA VAL A 659 -4.14 4.86 -0.81
C VAL A 659 -4.75 3.54 -1.29
N ALA A 660 -5.50 3.55 -2.39
CA ALA A 660 -6.21 2.39 -2.89
C ALA A 660 -5.29 1.44 -3.67
N LYS A 661 -5.60 0.14 -3.59
CA LYS A 661 -5.00 -0.91 -4.44
C LYS A 661 -5.81 -1.19 -5.69
N THR A 662 -7.13 -1.12 -5.57
CA THR A 662 -8.09 -1.31 -6.65
C THR A 662 -8.96 -0.06 -6.78
N ALA A 663 -9.01 0.52 -7.98
CA ALA A 663 -9.88 1.64 -8.31
C ALA A 663 -10.95 1.20 -9.33
N LEU A 664 -12.20 1.19 -8.87
CA LEU A 664 -13.38 0.93 -9.70
C LEU A 664 -14.02 2.27 -10.04
N LEU A 665 -13.66 2.81 -11.21
CA LEU A 665 -14.09 4.11 -11.72
C LEU A 665 -15.05 3.98 -12.92
N SER A 666 -15.56 2.77 -13.17
CA SER A 666 -16.42 2.45 -14.30
C SER A 666 -17.76 3.20 -14.26
N GLU A 667 -18.32 3.52 -15.42
CA GLU A 667 -19.67 4.08 -15.59
C GLU A 667 -19.95 5.32 -14.72
N SER A 668 -18.96 6.19 -14.58
CA SER A 668 -18.98 7.34 -13.65
C SER A 668 -18.95 8.70 -14.37
N ASN A 669 -19.37 8.72 -15.64
CA ASN A 669 -19.39 9.93 -16.49
C ASN A 669 -18.05 10.69 -16.52
N LEU A 670 -16.93 9.97 -16.49
CA LEU A 670 -15.59 10.57 -16.51
C LEU A 670 -15.15 10.92 -17.93
N THR A 671 -14.36 11.98 -18.06
CA THR A 671 -13.77 12.44 -19.33
C THR A 671 -12.25 12.24 -19.35
N ASP A 672 -11.59 12.60 -20.45
CA ASP A 672 -10.13 12.53 -20.59
C ASP A 672 -9.36 13.27 -19.48
N ARG A 673 -9.91 14.35 -18.96
CA ARG A 673 -9.35 15.12 -17.84
C ARG A 673 -9.13 14.28 -16.59
N CYS A 674 -10.00 13.30 -16.32
CA CYS A 674 -9.83 12.44 -15.15
C CYS A 674 -8.54 11.63 -15.20
N CYS A 675 -8.01 11.37 -16.40
CA CYS A 675 -6.77 10.63 -16.58
C CYS A 675 -5.57 11.43 -16.06
N SER A 676 -5.64 12.75 -15.94
CA SER A 676 -4.58 13.54 -15.28
C SER A 676 -4.50 13.24 -13.79
N TYR A 677 -5.65 13.14 -13.12
CA TYR A 677 -5.76 12.74 -11.72
C TYR A 677 -5.23 11.32 -11.51
N VAL A 678 -5.70 10.36 -12.32
CA VAL A 678 -5.26 8.96 -12.22
C VAL A 678 -3.77 8.81 -12.53
N SER A 679 -3.26 9.50 -13.56
CA SER A 679 -1.83 9.50 -13.90
C SER A 679 -0.98 10.06 -12.77
N SER A 680 -1.47 11.09 -12.07
CA SER A 680 -0.79 11.62 -10.88
C SER A 680 -0.65 10.60 -9.76
N VAL A 681 -1.53 9.58 -9.70
CA VAL A 681 -1.48 8.48 -8.72
C VAL A 681 -0.61 7.33 -9.21
N LEU A 682 -0.71 6.96 -10.49
CA LEU A 682 0.07 5.88 -11.09
C LEU A 682 1.58 6.16 -11.10
N THR A 683 1.96 7.44 -11.13
CA THR A 683 3.36 7.89 -11.08
C THR A 683 3.88 8.09 -9.64
N MET A 684 3.04 7.89 -8.62
CA MET A 684 3.47 8.02 -7.22
C MET A 684 4.32 6.82 -6.81
N LYS A 685 5.52 7.09 -6.26
CA LYS A 685 6.38 6.08 -5.62
C LYS A 685 5.71 5.32 -4.48
N SER A 686 4.86 6.00 -3.70
CA SER A 686 4.06 5.41 -2.63
C SER A 686 2.71 4.87 -3.12
N GLY A 687 2.43 4.95 -4.42
CA GLY A 687 1.18 4.50 -5.01
C GLY A 687 1.09 2.99 -4.96
N GLY A 688 -0.01 2.48 -4.40
CA GLY A 688 -0.30 1.05 -4.32
C GLY A 688 -1.27 0.54 -5.39
N LEU A 689 -1.59 1.37 -6.39
CA LEU A 689 -2.67 1.06 -7.34
C LEU A 689 -2.25 -0.05 -8.32
N GLU A 690 -2.79 -1.24 -8.08
CA GLU A 690 -2.53 -2.48 -8.83
C GLU A 690 -3.64 -2.75 -9.86
N GLU A 691 -4.86 -2.30 -9.61
CA GLU A 691 -6.02 -2.55 -10.48
C GLU A 691 -6.79 -1.27 -10.78
N LEU A 692 -7.05 -1.00 -12.07
CA LEU A 692 -7.76 0.18 -12.53
C LEU A 692 -8.84 -0.21 -13.55
N ASP A 693 -10.08 0.10 -13.21
CA ASP A 693 -11.22 -0.05 -14.11
C ASP A 693 -11.85 1.32 -14.42
N LEU A 694 -11.70 1.77 -15.67
CA LEU A 694 -12.27 3.01 -16.19
C LEU A 694 -13.36 2.75 -17.23
N SER A 695 -13.89 1.53 -17.29
CA SER A 695 -14.83 1.09 -18.33
C SER A 695 -16.10 1.94 -18.40
N GLY A 696 -16.61 2.21 -19.61
CA GLY A 696 -17.85 2.93 -19.82
C GLY A 696 -17.77 4.45 -19.62
N ASN A 697 -16.56 5.04 -19.62
CA ASN A 697 -16.33 6.49 -19.53
C ASN A 697 -15.88 7.07 -20.89
N THR A 698 -16.01 8.38 -21.12
CA THR A 698 -15.62 9.00 -22.41
C THR A 698 -14.20 9.57 -22.36
N LEU A 699 -13.21 8.69 -22.24
CA LEU A 699 -11.79 9.08 -22.14
C LEU A 699 -11.17 9.45 -23.49
N ASN A 700 -11.62 8.83 -24.58
CA ASN A 700 -11.04 8.97 -25.92
C ASN A 700 -9.51 8.72 -25.96
N ASP A 701 -8.87 9.02 -27.09
CA ASP A 701 -7.43 8.79 -27.25
C ASP A 701 -6.57 9.72 -26.37
N SER A 702 -7.05 10.93 -26.05
CA SER A 702 -6.32 11.89 -25.19
C SER A 702 -6.18 11.38 -23.76
N GLY A 703 -7.24 10.83 -23.18
CA GLY A 703 -7.19 10.23 -21.84
C GLY A 703 -6.29 9.00 -21.80
N VAL A 704 -6.40 8.13 -22.82
CA VAL A 704 -5.54 6.94 -22.96
C VAL A 704 -4.07 7.33 -23.11
N GLN A 705 -3.76 8.42 -23.81
CA GLN A 705 -2.38 8.91 -23.92
C GLN A 705 -1.80 9.31 -22.56
N LEU A 706 -2.55 10.02 -21.72
CA LEU A 706 -2.11 10.39 -20.36
C LEU A 706 -1.84 9.14 -19.50
N LEU A 707 -2.74 8.16 -19.55
CA LEU A 707 -2.54 6.88 -18.87
C LEU A 707 -1.29 6.15 -19.41
N ALA A 708 -1.13 6.11 -20.73
CA ALA A 708 0.01 5.44 -21.34
C ALA A 708 1.35 6.11 -21.02
N ASP A 709 1.38 7.43 -20.84
CA ASP A 709 2.58 8.15 -20.41
C ASP A 709 2.93 7.81 -18.94
N SER A 710 1.93 7.60 -18.07
CA SER A 710 2.18 7.17 -16.68
C SER A 710 2.54 5.68 -16.52
N LEU A 711 2.10 4.80 -17.43
CA LEU A 711 2.52 3.38 -17.44
C LEU A 711 4.02 3.19 -17.70
N GLN A 712 4.69 4.18 -18.28
CA GLN A 712 6.14 4.17 -18.53
C GLN A 712 6.94 4.44 -17.25
N ASP A 713 6.30 4.97 -16.22
CA ASP A 713 6.95 5.27 -14.96
C ASP A 713 7.31 3.99 -14.21
N ALA A 714 8.55 3.92 -13.70
CA ALA A 714 9.05 2.75 -12.97
C ALA A 714 8.29 2.46 -11.67
N ASN A 715 7.54 3.44 -11.16
CA ASN A 715 6.75 3.31 -9.95
C ASN A 715 5.34 2.77 -10.23
N CYS A 716 4.93 2.66 -11.49
CA CYS A 716 3.63 2.14 -11.85
C CYS A 716 3.53 0.64 -11.49
N LYS A 717 2.64 0.29 -10.58
CA LYS A 717 2.39 -1.09 -10.11
C LYS A 717 1.19 -1.75 -10.79
N LEU A 718 0.63 -1.12 -11.81
CA LEU A 718 -0.62 -1.56 -12.41
C LEU A 718 -0.47 -2.93 -13.08
N SER A 719 -1.21 -3.91 -12.58
CA SER A 719 -1.27 -5.27 -13.12
C SER A 719 -2.58 -5.55 -13.88
N LYS A 720 -3.65 -4.81 -13.60
CA LYS A 720 -4.94 -4.94 -14.30
C LYS A 720 -5.43 -3.59 -14.80
N LEU A 721 -5.69 -3.51 -16.10
CA LEU A 721 -6.20 -2.31 -16.75
C LEU A 721 -7.44 -2.64 -17.58
N ARG A 722 -8.58 -2.03 -17.23
CA ARG A 722 -9.83 -2.16 -17.99
C ARG A 722 -10.26 -0.81 -18.55
N LEU A 723 -10.34 -0.74 -19.87
CA LEU A 723 -10.71 0.43 -20.67
C LEU A 723 -11.87 0.09 -21.62
N LYS A 724 -12.76 -0.81 -21.22
CA LYS A 724 -13.88 -1.24 -22.05
C LYS A 724 -14.81 -0.07 -22.35
N GLN A 725 -15.18 0.13 -23.61
CA GLN A 725 -16.11 1.19 -24.03
C GLN A 725 -15.63 2.59 -23.59
N CYS A 726 -14.36 2.91 -23.81
CA CYS A 726 -13.76 4.19 -23.41
C CYS A 726 -13.64 5.23 -24.54
N GLY A 727 -14.12 4.92 -25.75
CA GLY A 727 -13.99 5.78 -26.92
C GLY A 727 -12.61 5.73 -27.60
N MET A 728 -11.80 4.72 -27.29
CA MET A 728 -10.44 4.55 -27.82
C MET A 728 -10.46 4.14 -29.31
N THR A 729 -9.50 4.66 -30.08
CA THR A 729 -9.27 4.34 -31.50
C THR A 729 -7.84 3.82 -31.75
N THR A 730 -7.43 3.70 -33.02
CA THR A 730 -6.07 3.33 -33.43
C THR A 730 -4.98 4.22 -32.80
N THR A 731 -5.23 5.52 -32.62
CA THR A 731 -4.26 6.43 -31.99
C THR A 731 -4.03 6.07 -30.53
N GLY A 732 -5.10 5.78 -29.79
CA GLY A 732 -5.01 5.28 -28.42
C GLY A 732 -4.27 3.94 -28.32
N CYS A 733 -4.47 3.03 -29.28
CA CYS A 733 -3.68 1.78 -29.36
C CYS A 733 -2.17 2.05 -29.45
N GLN A 734 -1.75 3.02 -30.26
CA GLN A 734 -0.33 3.37 -30.40
C GLN A 734 0.25 3.86 -29.07
N SER A 735 -0.44 4.80 -28.43
CA SER A 735 -0.03 5.33 -27.13
C SER A 735 0.04 4.23 -26.09
N LEU A 736 -1.02 3.43 -25.95
CA LEU A 736 -1.10 2.36 -24.96
C LEU A 736 -0.04 1.27 -25.18
N ALA A 737 0.20 0.87 -26.44
CA ALA A 737 1.25 -0.08 -26.77
C ALA A 737 2.62 0.43 -26.33
N ARG A 738 2.93 1.70 -26.60
CA ARG A 738 4.18 2.34 -26.14
C ARG A 738 4.28 2.34 -24.61
N GLY A 739 3.19 2.67 -23.92
CA GLY A 739 3.15 2.70 -22.45
C GLY A 739 3.41 1.34 -21.81
N ILE A 740 2.68 0.31 -22.24
CA ILE A 740 2.79 -1.04 -21.68
C ILE A 740 4.16 -1.67 -22.01
N MET A 741 4.67 -1.45 -23.22
CA MET A 741 5.93 -2.04 -23.66
C MET A 741 7.16 -1.52 -22.92
N SER A 742 7.07 -0.42 -22.18
CA SER A 742 8.14 0.04 -21.29
C SER A 742 8.34 -0.90 -20.10
N ASN A 743 7.29 -1.62 -19.65
CA ASN A 743 7.32 -2.56 -18.52
C ASN A 743 6.48 -3.82 -18.83
N PRO A 744 6.86 -4.65 -19.83
CA PRO A 744 6.00 -5.68 -20.41
C PRO A 744 5.64 -6.81 -19.44
N SER A 745 6.44 -7.04 -18.39
CA SER A 745 6.24 -8.12 -17.42
C SER A 745 5.28 -7.79 -16.29
N HIS A 746 4.73 -6.57 -16.20
CA HIS A 746 3.86 -6.16 -15.08
C HIS A 746 2.37 -6.42 -15.33
N LEU A 747 1.87 -6.07 -16.52
CA LEU A 747 0.45 -6.20 -16.83
C LEU A 747 0.04 -7.68 -16.99
N ARG A 748 -1.04 -8.07 -16.32
CA ARG A 748 -1.63 -9.43 -16.29
C ARG A 748 -3.03 -9.45 -16.89
N GLU A 749 -3.81 -8.38 -16.77
CA GLU A 749 -5.14 -8.27 -17.37
C GLU A 749 -5.26 -6.98 -18.19
N LEU A 750 -5.74 -7.14 -19.43
CA LEU A 750 -6.07 -6.04 -20.33
C LEU A 750 -7.45 -6.25 -20.96
N ASP A 751 -8.37 -5.32 -20.71
CA ASP A 751 -9.68 -5.29 -21.36
C ASP A 751 -9.85 -4.00 -22.18
N LEU A 752 -9.93 -4.14 -23.50
CA LEU A 752 -10.15 -3.04 -24.45
C LEU A 752 -11.46 -3.19 -25.22
N SER A 753 -12.37 -4.06 -24.76
CA SER A 753 -13.60 -4.41 -25.45
C SER A 753 -14.47 -3.20 -25.78
N LYS A 754 -15.25 -3.27 -26.86
CA LYS A 754 -16.18 -2.23 -27.33
C LYS A 754 -15.51 -0.86 -27.64
N ASN A 755 -14.22 -0.84 -27.98
CA ASN A 755 -13.54 0.31 -28.55
C ASN A 755 -13.37 0.16 -30.08
N LYS A 756 -13.04 1.23 -30.80
CA LYS A 756 -12.91 1.19 -32.27
C LYS A 756 -11.46 1.00 -32.69
N LEU A 757 -10.88 -0.14 -32.32
CA LEU A 757 -9.44 -0.38 -32.49
C LEU A 757 -9.06 -0.62 -33.95
N ASN A 758 -9.90 -1.37 -34.68
CA ASN A 758 -9.68 -1.87 -36.04
C ASN A 758 -8.38 -2.71 -36.21
N ASP A 759 -8.16 -3.21 -37.42
CA ASP A 759 -7.00 -4.06 -37.75
C ASP A 759 -5.65 -3.35 -37.57
N GLU A 760 -5.57 -2.04 -37.86
CA GLU A 760 -4.32 -1.29 -37.70
C GLU A 760 -4.03 -1.02 -36.22
N GLY A 761 -5.04 -0.71 -35.42
CA GLY A 761 -4.87 -0.59 -33.97
C GLY A 761 -4.42 -1.91 -33.33
N MET A 762 -4.95 -3.04 -33.82
CA MET A 762 -4.52 -4.35 -33.34
C MET A 762 -3.08 -4.69 -33.75
N LYS A 763 -2.68 -4.33 -34.97
CA LYS A 763 -1.30 -4.49 -35.42
C LYS A 763 -0.31 -3.76 -34.52
N LEU A 764 -0.66 -2.56 -34.05
CA LEU A 764 0.14 -1.80 -33.07
C LEU A 764 0.19 -2.50 -31.70
N LEU A 765 -0.93 -3.06 -31.24
CA LEU A 765 -1.00 -3.82 -29.97
C LEU A 765 -0.36 -5.22 -30.06
N SER A 766 -0.01 -5.72 -31.25
CA SER A 766 0.57 -7.05 -31.40
C SER A 766 1.86 -7.25 -30.60
N GLY A 767 2.67 -6.18 -30.44
CA GLY A 767 3.86 -6.20 -29.58
C GLY A 767 3.52 -6.45 -28.12
N VAL A 768 2.42 -5.89 -27.62
CA VAL A 768 1.94 -6.12 -26.24
C VAL A 768 1.61 -7.60 -26.05
N VAL A 769 0.82 -8.17 -26.96
CA VAL A 769 0.42 -9.60 -26.88
C VAL A 769 1.62 -10.54 -26.98
N LYS A 770 2.64 -10.20 -27.78
CA LYS A 770 3.85 -11.02 -27.96
C LYS A 770 4.80 -11.00 -26.76
N ASN A 771 4.86 -9.89 -26.02
CA ASN A 771 5.92 -9.68 -25.03
C ASN A 771 5.42 -9.61 -23.59
N CYS A 772 4.13 -9.38 -23.36
CA CYS A 772 3.58 -9.24 -22.02
C CYS A 772 3.06 -10.57 -21.46
N HIS A 773 3.15 -10.77 -20.15
CA HIS A 773 2.65 -11.96 -19.46
C HIS A 773 1.15 -11.83 -19.14
N LEU A 774 0.33 -11.56 -20.15
CA LEU A 774 -1.11 -11.42 -19.96
C LEU A 774 -1.74 -12.77 -19.63
N GLU A 775 -2.46 -12.84 -18.52
CA GLU A 775 -3.32 -13.94 -18.11
C GLU A 775 -4.73 -13.79 -18.68
N THR A 776 -5.18 -12.54 -18.86
CA THR A 776 -6.50 -12.22 -19.42
C THR A 776 -6.39 -11.13 -20.49
N LEU A 777 -6.92 -11.42 -21.68
CA LEU A 777 -7.03 -10.48 -22.79
C LEU A 777 -8.48 -10.45 -23.30
N ARG A 778 -9.10 -9.27 -23.26
CA ARG A 778 -10.45 -9.07 -23.81
C ARG A 778 -10.47 -7.99 -24.89
N LEU A 779 -10.87 -8.38 -26.09
CA LEU A 779 -10.95 -7.54 -27.29
C LEU A 779 -12.34 -7.67 -27.95
N SER A 780 -13.38 -7.89 -27.15
CA SER A 780 -14.72 -8.15 -27.65
C SER A 780 -15.32 -6.93 -28.35
N GLY A 781 -15.75 -7.06 -29.59
CA GLY A 781 -16.38 -5.97 -30.34
C GLY A 781 -15.44 -4.78 -30.58
N CYS A 782 -14.16 -5.04 -30.85
CA CYS A 782 -13.15 -4.02 -31.12
C CYS A 782 -13.12 -3.53 -32.58
N GLY A 783 -14.03 -4.05 -33.42
CA GLY A 783 -14.06 -3.80 -34.85
C GLY A 783 -12.91 -4.47 -35.60
N LEU A 784 -12.40 -5.60 -35.09
CA LEU A 784 -11.36 -6.36 -35.76
C LEU A 784 -11.98 -7.14 -36.93
N GLU A 785 -11.38 -6.99 -38.09
CA GLU A 785 -11.68 -7.77 -39.28
C GLU A 785 -10.67 -8.92 -39.40
N GLU A 786 -10.59 -9.53 -40.59
CA GLU A 786 -9.82 -10.75 -40.81
C GLU A 786 -8.33 -10.61 -40.50
N LYS A 787 -7.72 -9.45 -40.83
CA LYS A 787 -6.28 -9.24 -40.61
C LYS A 787 -5.99 -8.98 -39.13
N GLY A 788 -6.87 -8.26 -38.44
CA GLY A 788 -6.76 -7.99 -37.00
C GLY A 788 -6.84 -9.27 -36.19
N CYS A 789 -7.84 -10.12 -36.44
CA CYS A 789 -7.97 -11.43 -35.79
C CYS A 789 -6.77 -12.33 -36.08
N THR A 790 -6.27 -12.35 -37.33
CA THR A 790 -5.05 -13.09 -37.68
C THR A 790 -3.84 -12.56 -36.92
N CYS A 791 -3.73 -11.24 -36.78
CA CYS A 791 -2.64 -10.60 -36.05
C CYS A 791 -2.63 -11.00 -34.57
N VAL A 792 -3.78 -10.96 -33.87
CA VAL A 792 -3.90 -11.43 -32.48
C VAL A 792 -3.47 -12.88 -32.37
N ALA A 793 -4.06 -13.77 -33.17
CA ALA A 793 -3.80 -15.20 -33.08
C ALA A 793 -2.32 -15.54 -33.35
N SER A 794 -1.70 -14.86 -34.31
CA SER A 794 -0.25 -15.00 -34.58
C SER A 794 0.62 -14.50 -33.42
N ALA A 795 0.19 -13.43 -32.75
CA ALA A 795 0.92 -12.87 -31.60
C ALA A 795 0.86 -13.81 -30.39
N LEU A 796 -0.30 -14.46 -30.16
CA LEU A 796 -0.47 -15.47 -29.11
C LEU A 796 0.46 -16.68 -29.29
N CYS A 797 0.70 -17.09 -30.54
CA CYS A 797 1.64 -18.18 -30.83
C CYS A 797 3.08 -17.86 -30.42
N SER A 798 3.46 -16.58 -30.36
CA SER A 798 4.79 -16.15 -29.92
C SER A 798 4.96 -16.15 -28.39
N ASN A 799 3.86 -16.13 -27.63
CA ASN A 799 3.89 -16.16 -26.17
C ASN A 799 2.73 -17.00 -25.58
N PRO A 800 2.76 -18.33 -25.73
CA PRO A 800 1.63 -19.17 -25.42
C PRO A 800 1.43 -19.45 -23.91
N SER A 801 2.43 -19.14 -23.08
CA SER A 801 2.62 -19.74 -21.76
C SER A 801 1.83 -19.12 -20.60
N TYR A 802 1.17 -17.98 -20.82
CA TYR A 802 0.58 -17.17 -19.75
C TYR A 802 -0.94 -17.02 -19.85
N LEU A 803 -1.48 -16.94 -21.06
CA LEU A 803 -2.88 -16.58 -21.26
C LEU A 803 -3.82 -17.69 -20.81
N GLN A 804 -4.73 -17.35 -19.89
CA GLN A 804 -5.76 -18.23 -19.35
C GLN A 804 -7.15 -17.87 -19.90
N ASN A 805 -7.42 -16.59 -20.15
CA ASN A 805 -8.73 -16.10 -20.58
C ASN A 805 -8.60 -15.25 -21.85
N LEU A 806 -9.32 -15.63 -22.91
CA LEU A 806 -9.35 -14.91 -24.18
C LEU A 806 -10.79 -14.60 -24.62
N ASP A 807 -11.10 -13.32 -24.77
CA ASP A 807 -12.34 -12.86 -25.42
C ASP A 807 -12.05 -12.18 -26.76
N LEU A 808 -12.47 -12.81 -27.86
CA LEU A 808 -12.44 -12.23 -29.21
C LEU A 808 -13.84 -12.11 -29.83
N SER A 809 -14.88 -12.20 -29.00
CA SER A 809 -16.27 -12.15 -29.44
C SER A 809 -16.57 -10.90 -30.26
N ARG A 810 -17.54 -10.97 -31.16
CA ARG A 810 -18.04 -9.84 -31.98
C ARG A 810 -16.96 -9.19 -32.85
N ASN A 811 -15.98 -9.97 -33.30
CA ASN A 811 -15.02 -9.60 -34.35
C ASN A 811 -15.21 -10.51 -35.57
N SER A 812 -14.53 -10.26 -36.69
CA SER A 812 -14.69 -11.08 -37.91
C SER A 812 -13.48 -11.99 -38.14
N PHE A 813 -13.69 -13.30 -38.06
CA PHE A 813 -12.64 -14.29 -38.28
C PHE A 813 -12.50 -14.61 -39.78
N SER A 814 -11.31 -15.07 -40.17
CA SER A 814 -11.04 -15.71 -41.46
C SER A 814 -10.56 -17.13 -41.22
N ARG A 815 -10.49 -17.93 -42.28
CA ARG A 815 -9.85 -19.25 -42.21
C ARG A 815 -8.40 -19.16 -41.71
N THR A 816 -7.68 -18.11 -42.08
CA THR A 816 -6.31 -17.87 -41.63
C THR A 816 -6.25 -17.57 -40.13
N SER A 817 -7.16 -16.76 -39.59
CA SER A 817 -7.18 -16.46 -38.16
C SER A 817 -7.54 -17.70 -37.33
N VAL A 818 -8.46 -18.53 -37.81
CA VAL A 818 -8.80 -19.81 -37.16
C VAL A 818 -7.60 -20.76 -37.16
N ASN A 819 -6.87 -20.88 -38.27
CA ASN A 819 -5.67 -21.72 -38.34
C ASN A 819 -4.57 -21.23 -37.37
N GLN A 820 -4.41 -19.93 -37.20
CA GLN A 820 -3.45 -19.40 -36.22
C GLN A 820 -3.91 -19.66 -34.78
N LEU A 821 -5.21 -19.53 -34.49
CA LEU A 821 -5.74 -19.85 -33.17
C LEU A 821 -5.61 -21.35 -32.87
N PHE A 822 -5.85 -22.20 -33.87
CA PHE A 822 -5.58 -23.63 -33.81
C PHE A 822 -4.12 -23.92 -33.40
N ASN A 823 -3.15 -23.28 -34.04
CA ASN A 823 -1.73 -23.46 -33.71
C ASN A 823 -1.42 -23.04 -32.27
N PHE A 824 -2.00 -21.93 -31.79
CA PHE A 824 -1.84 -21.49 -30.40
C PHE A 824 -2.44 -22.49 -29.40
N LEU A 825 -3.64 -23.00 -29.67
CA LEU A 825 -4.31 -23.96 -28.79
C LEU A 825 -3.57 -25.30 -28.71
N GLN A 826 -2.97 -25.75 -29.82
CA GLN A 826 -2.16 -26.97 -29.85
C GLN A 826 -0.79 -26.83 -29.18
N HIS A 827 -0.33 -25.60 -28.93
CA HIS A 827 0.99 -25.38 -28.34
C HIS A 827 1.08 -26.06 -26.97
N PRO A 828 2.16 -26.82 -26.66
CA PRO A 828 2.27 -27.59 -25.41
C PRO A 828 2.17 -26.72 -24.16
N ASP A 829 2.71 -25.50 -24.22
CA ASP A 829 2.70 -24.54 -23.11
C ASP A 829 1.41 -23.72 -22.98
N SER A 830 0.43 -23.92 -23.87
CA SER A 830 -0.83 -23.18 -23.79
C SER A 830 -1.58 -23.48 -22.49
N LYS A 831 -1.86 -22.44 -21.71
CA LYS A 831 -2.60 -22.52 -20.43
C LYS A 831 -4.03 -22.00 -20.53
N LEU A 832 -4.56 -21.87 -21.75
CA LEU A 832 -5.87 -21.29 -21.98
C LEU A 832 -6.96 -22.15 -21.31
N GLN A 833 -7.77 -21.54 -20.46
CA GLN A 833 -8.89 -22.17 -19.76
C GLN A 833 -10.25 -21.63 -20.22
N ARG A 834 -10.34 -20.40 -20.70
CA ARG A 834 -11.58 -19.77 -21.16
C ARG A 834 -11.41 -19.18 -22.54
N LEU A 835 -12.26 -19.60 -23.47
CA LEU A 835 -12.28 -19.11 -24.85
C LEU A 835 -13.67 -18.63 -25.23
N TRP A 836 -13.79 -17.33 -25.51
CA TRP A 836 -15.04 -16.72 -25.95
C TRP A 836 -14.92 -16.15 -27.37
N LEU A 837 -15.70 -16.73 -28.28
CA LEU A 837 -15.76 -16.42 -29.72
C LEU A 837 -17.20 -16.16 -30.17
N PHE A 838 -18.04 -15.61 -29.29
CA PHE A 838 -19.44 -15.32 -29.60
C PHE A 838 -19.53 -14.38 -30.80
N LYS A 839 -20.34 -14.72 -31.80
CA LYS A 839 -20.58 -13.92 -33.01
C LYS A 839 -19.27 -13.51 -33.71
N THR A 840 -18.44 -14.49 -34.02
CA THR A 840 -17.14 -14.27 -34.69
C THR A 840 -17.15 -14.56 -36.19
N ASN A 841 -18.27 -15.05 -36.74
CA ASN A 841 -18.44 -15.62 -38.10
C ASN A 841 -17.88 -17.04 -38.29
N LEU A 842 -17.53 -17.73 -37.20
CA LEU A 842 -16.95 -19.06 -37.24
C LEU A 842 -17.88 -20.06 -37.96
N GLN A 843 -17.31 -20.86 -38.86
CA GLN A 843 -18.01 -21.89 -39.62
C GLN A 843 -17.74 -23.30 -39.08
N ALA A 844 -18.42 -24.30 -39.62
CA ALA A 844 -18.30 -25.70 -39.22
C ALA A 844 -16.86 -26.24 -39.26
N ASP A 845 -16.12 -25.95 -40.34
CA ASP A 845 -14.71 -26.36 -40.50
C ASP A 845 -13.81 -25.70 -39.45
N GLY A 846 -14.06 -24.43 -39.16
CA GLY A 846 -13.34 -23.69 -38.12
C GLY A 846 -13.62 -24.23 -36.72
N ALA A 847 -14.88 -24.50 -36.38
CA ALA A 847 -15.25 -25.13 -35.11
C ALA A 847 -14.63 -26.52 -34.96
N THR A 848 -14.61 -27.31 -36.04
CA THR A 848 -13.96 -28.63 -36.09
C THR A 848 -12.46 -28.51 -35.84
N ALA A 849 -11.80 -27.52 -36.46
CA ALA A 849 -10.38 -27.27 -36.24
C ALA A 849 -10.11 -26.93 -34.77
N LEU A 850 -10.83 -25.95 -34.21
CA LEU A 850 -10.66 -25.57 -32.80
C LEU A 850 -10.90 -26.76 -31.86
N ALA A 851 -11.98 -27.51 -32.04
CA ALA A 851 -12.28 -28.71 -31.26
C ALA A 851 -11.16 -29.77 -31.33
N SER A 852 -10.51 -29.90 -32.49
CA SER A 852 -9.38 -30.83 -32.67
C SER A 852 -8.07 -30.34 -32.07
N ALA A 853 -7.92 -29.03 -31.85
CA ALA A 853 -6.74 -28.46 -31.21
C ALA A 853 -6.76 -28.59 -29.69
N LEU A 854 -7.95 -28.66 -29.11
CA LEU A 854 -8.17 -28.64 -27.67
C LEU A 854 -7.88 -30.01 -27.04
N LYS A 855 -7.18 -30.00 -25.91
CA LYS A 855 -7.09 -31.17 -25.04
C LYS A 855 -8.35 -31.23 -24.14
N PRO A 856 -8.86 -32.42 -23.78
CA PRO A 856 -10.06 -32.53 -22.95
C PRO A 856 -9.98 -31.78 -21.62
N ASP A 857 -8.82 -31.80 -20.99
CA ASP A 857 -8.52 -31.21 -19.68
C ASP A 857 -8.09 -29.74 -19.73
N GLN A 858 -8.09 -29.11 -20.93
CA GLN A 858 -7.56 -27.76 -21.12
C GLN A 858 -8.57 -26.66 -20.78
N LEU A 859 -9.80 -26.74 -21.29
CA LEU A 859 -10.80 -25.67 -21.16
C LEU A 859 -11.82 -25.94 -20.06
N LYS A 860 -12.13 -24.86 -19.35
CA LYS A 860 -13.26 -24.74 -18.41
C LYS A 860 -14.47 -24.06 -19.04
N GLU A 861 -14.25 -23.08 -19.92
CA GLU A 861 -15.36 -22.37 -20.57
C GLU A 861 -15.12 -22.22 -22.07
N LEU A 862 -16.17 -22.53 -22.85
CA LEU A 862 -16.20 -22.36 -24.29
C LEU A 862 -17.50 -21.69 -24.73
N ASP A 863 -17.40 -20.52 -25.35
CA ASP A 863 -18.52 -19.84 -25.98
C ASP A 863 -18.28 -19.69 -27.49
N LEU A 864 -19.08 -20.39 -28.29
CA LEU A 864 -19.10 -20.28 -29.75
C LEU A 864 -20.47 -19.79 -30.25
N GLY A 865 -21.29 -19.17 -29.39
CA GLY A 865 -22.63 -18.74 -29.75
C GLY A 865 -22.68 -17.75 -30.93
N ALA A 866 -23.82 -17.68 -31.61
CA ALA A 866 -24.11 -16.83 -32.75
C ALA A 866 -23.13 -16.98 -33.93
N ASN A 867 -22.60 -18.19 -34.13
CA ASN A 867 -21.78 -18.59 -35.26
C ASN A 867 -22.53 -19.56 -36.18
N THR A 868 -21.94 -19.93 -37.32
CA THR A 868 -22.56 -20.85 -38.28
C THR A 868 -21.85 -22.20 -38.28
N ILE A 869 -21.78 -22.82 -37.10
CA ILE A 869 -21.01 -24.06 -36.88
C ILE A 869 -21.76 -25.31 -37.32
N ASP A 870 -23.10 -25.30 -37.31
CA ASP A 870 -24.00 -26.42 -37.67
C ASP A 870 -23.66 -27.78 -37.01
N ASP A 871 -24.36 -28.83 -37.43
CA ASP A 871 -24.21 -30.18 -36.86
C ASP A 871 -22.83 -30.80 -37.17
N ALA A 872 -22.22 -30.46 -38.30
CA ALA A 872 -20.91 -30.96 -38.67
C ALA A 872 -19.82 -30.34 -37.78
N GLY A 873 -19.90 -29.04 -37.50
CA GLY A 873 -18.95 -28.37 -36.59
C GLY A 873 -19.07 -28.84 -35.15
N VAL A 874 -20.28 -29.19 -34.71
CA VAL A 874 -20.52 -29.66 -33.32
C VAL A 874 -20.15 -31.12 -33.10
N GLN A 875 -20.04 -31.92 -34.16
CA GLN A 875 -19.65 -33.32 -34.06
C GLN A 875 -18.30 -33.49 -33.36
N LYS A 876 -17.31 -32.69 -33.73
CA LYS A 876 -15.97 -32.80 -33.13
C LYS A 876 -15.92 -32.31 -31.69
N LEU A 877 -16.69 -31.26 -31.37
CA LEU A 877 -16.88 -30.82 -29.98
C LEU A 877 -17.53 -31.92 -29.13
N SER A 878 -18.51 -32.62 -29.69
CA SER A 878 -19.18 -33.74 -29.03
C SER A 878 -18.20 -34.89 -28.72
N GLU A 879 -17.25 -35.19 -29.61
CA GLU A 879 -16.18 -36.15 -29.34
C GLU A 879 -15.26 -35.73 -28.19
N LEU A 880 -14.92 -34.43 -28.10
CA LEU A 880 -14.12 -33.88 -27.01
C LEU A 880 -14.84 -34.05 -25.65
N LEU A 881 -16.13 -33.74 -25.62
CA LEU A 881 -16.97 -33.83 -24.41
C LEU A 881 -17.18 -35.27 -23.92
N LYS A 882 -17.07 -36.27 -24.80
CA LYS A 882 -17.14 -37.69 -24.41
C LYS A 882 -15.94 -38.15 -23.60
N SER A 883 -14.84 -37.41 -23.63
CA SER A 883 -13.65 -37.76 -22.86
C SER A 883 -13.95 -37.69 -21.36
N PRO A 884 -13.57 -38.71 -20.57
CA PRO A 884 -13.75 -38.70 -19.12
C PRO A 884 -12.89 -37.63 -18.44
N ASN A 885 -11.83 -37.16 -19.11
CA ASN A 885 -10.95 -36.10 -18.61
C ASN A 885 -11.44 -34.69 -19.00
N SER A 886 -12.61 -34.58 -19.63
CA SER A 886 -13.16 -33.27 -19.98
C SER A 886 -13.55 -32.51 -18.71
N GLU A 887 -12.89 -31.38 -18.46
CA GLU A 887 -13.17 -30.51 -17.29
C GLU A 887 -14.05 -29.29 -17.65
N LEU A 888 -14.72 -29.32 -18.80
CA LEU A 888 -15.54 -28.20 -19.26
C LEU A 888 -16.72 -27.93 -18.30
N GLU A 889 -16.73 -26.72 -17.73
CA GLU A 889 -17.73 -26.22 -16.77
C GLU A 889 -18.82 -25.41 -17.49
N ALA A 890 -18.51 -24.71 -18.58
CA ALA A 890 -19.50 -23.93 -19.36
C ALA A 890 -19.38 -24.16 -20.87
N LEU A 891 -20.52 -24.46 -21.50
CA LEU A 891 -20.64 -24.61 -22.96
C LEU A 891 -21.79 -23.74 -23.48
N ARG A 892 -21.46 -22.73 -24.28
CA ARG A 892 -22.45 -21.82 -24.87
C ARG A 892 -22.40 -21.92 -26.40
N LEU A 893 -23.48 -22.43 -26.97
CA LEU A 893 -23.68 -22.66 -28.41
C LEU A 893 -25.00 -22.06 -28.89
N GLN A 894 -25.46 -20.99 -28.25
CA GLN A 894 -26.69 -20.31 -28.62
C GLN A 894 -26.67 -19.88 -30.09
N GLY A 895 -27.69 -20.13 -30.89
CA GLY A 895 -27.80 -19.59 -32.25
C GLY A 895 -26.74 -20.11 -33.22
N CYS A 896 -26.32 -21.36 -33.05
CA CYS A 896 -25.26 -22.01 -33.83
C CYS A 896 -25.74 -22.75 -35.09
N ARG A 897 -27.05 -22.69 -35.36
CA ARG A 897 -27.76 -23.44 -36.43
C ARG A 897 -27.72 -24.95 -36.23
N LEU A 898 -27.65 -25.40 -34.98
CA LEU A 898 -27.77 -26.83 -34.67
C LEU A 898 -29.20 -27.30 -34.97
N THR A 899 -29.30 -28.45 -35.63
CA THR A 899 -30.57 -29.14 -35.84
C THR A 899 -30.86 -30.10 -34.68
N ASP A 900 -31.99 -30.80 -34.78
CA ASP A 900 -32.38 -31.79 -33.78
C ASP A 900 -31.29 -32.86 -33.60
N GLU A 901 -30.60 -33.24 -34.69
CA GLU A 901 -29.54 -34.23 -34.64
C GLU A 901 -28.28 -33.70 -33.94
N GLY A 902 -27.84 -32.48 -34.25
CA GLY A 902 -26.69 -31.86 -33.57
C GLY A 902 -26.92 -31.65 -32.08
N CYS A 903 -28.11 -31.19 -31.69
CA CYS A 903 -28.48 -31.07 -30.29
C CYS A 903 -28.55 -32.43 -29.57
N ALA A 904 -29.10 -33.47 -30.20
CA ALA A 904 -29.10 -34.82 -29.65
C ALA A 904 -27.68 -35.41 -29.50
N MET A 905 -26.81 -35.16 -30.47
CA MET A 905 -25.41 -35.59 -30.44
C MET A 905 -24.63 -34.96 -29.28
N LEU A 906 -24.81 -33.67 -29.04
CA LEU A 906 -24.24 -32.98 -27.88
C LEU A 906 -24.77 -33.57 -26.57
N ALA A 907 -26.09 -33.69 -26.44
CA ALA A 907 -26.73 -34.17 -25.22
C ALA A 907 -26.30 -35.61 -24.85
N SER A 908 -26.25 -36.50 -25.85
CA SER A 908 -25.75 -37.86 -25.66
C SER A 908 -24.28 -37.91 -25.25
N SER A 909 -23.47 -36.95 -25.71
CA SER A 909 -22.06 -36.82 -25.31
C SER A 909 -21.93 -36.33 -23.87
N LEU A 910 -22.68 -35.30 -23.48
CA LEU A 910 -22.72 -34.80 -22.10
C LEU A 910 -23.15 -35.87 -21.10
N LYS A 911 -24.06 -36.76 -21.49
CA LYS A 911 -24.46 -37.91 -20.66
C LYS A 911 -23.29 -38.84 -20.30
N THR A 912 -22.28 -38.95 -21.16
CA THR A 912 -21.12 -39.82 -20.87
C THR A 912 -20.19 -39.23 -19.82
N ASN A 913 -20.24 -37.91 -19.60
CA ASN A 913 -19.48 -37.20 -18.56
C ASN A 913 -20.31 -36.06 -17.94
N PRO A 914 -21.32 -36.37 -17.12
CA PRO A 914 -22.32 -35.40 -16.70
C PRO A 914 -21.91 -34.56 -15.46
N ALA A 915 -20.78 -34.89 -14.83
CA ALA A 915 -20.41 -34.36 -13.51
C ALA A 915 -19.77 -32.97 -13.53
N HIS A 916 -19.25 -32.51 -14.67
CA HIS A 916 -18.44 -31.29 -14.76
C HIS A 916 -19.19 -30.07 -15.28
N LEU A 917 -20.13 -30.23 -16.22
CA LEU A 917 -20.84 -29.09 -16.79
C LEU A 917 -21.75 -28.41 -15.75
N ARG A 918 -21.69 -27.09 -15.70
CA ARG A 918 -22.46 -26.18 -14.83
C ARG A 918 -23.35 -25.24 -15.63
N ASP A 919 -22.89 -24.78 -16.79
CA ASP A 919 -23.63 -23.85 -17.67
C ASP A 919 -23.76 -24.43 -19.08
N LEU A 920 -25.01 -24.58 -19.54
CA LEU A 920 -25.33 -25.02 -20.90
C LEU A 920 -26.30 -24.02 -21.55
N ASP A 921 -25.84 -23.36 -22.61
CA ASP A 921 -26.69 -22.53 -23.48
C ASP A 921 -26.80 -23.13 -24.88
N LEU A 922 -27.99 -23.62 -25.20
CA LEU A 922 -28.36 -24.12 -26.52
C LEU A 922 -29.47 -23.30 -27.18
N GLY A 923 -29.81 -22.12 -26.63
CA GLY A 923 -30.91 -21.31 -27.14
C GLY A 923 -30.78 -20.98 -28.64
N ARG A 924 -31.87 -20.63 -29.31
CA ARG A 924 -31.90 -20.25 -30.73
C ARG A 924 -31.32 -21.30 -31.68
N ASN A 925 -31.30 -22.56 -31.28
CA ASN A 925 -31.08 -23.72 -32.16
C ASN A 925 -32.44 -24.41 -32.45
N THR A 926 -32.43 -25.56 -33.10
CA THR A 926 -33.66 -26.31 -33.40
C THR A 926 -33.64 -27.66 -32.71
N MET A 927 -34.43 -27.84 -31.66
CA MET A 927 -34.68 -29.11 -30.99
C MET A 927 -36.09 -29.61 -31.29
N LYS A 928 -36.23 -30.89 -31.62
CA LYS A 928 -37.50 -31.61 -31.70
C LYS A 928 -37.48 -32.75 -30.68
N GLU A 929 -38.13 -33.87 -30.98
CA GLU A 929 -38.31 -34.96 -30.05
C GLU A 929 -37.00 -35.70 -29.74
N HIS A 930 -36.11 -35.89 -30.71
CA HIS A 930 -34.86 -36.64 -30.49
C HIS A 930 -33.92 -35.91 -29.52
N ALA A 931 -33.64 -34.62 -29.77
CA ALA A 931 -32.79 -33.83 -28.88
C ALA A 931 -33.38 -33.69 -27.47
N ILE A 932 -34.70 -33.53 -27.35
CA ILE A 932 -35.38 -33.45 -26.05
C ILE A 932 -35.15 -34.74 -25.25
N VAL A 933 -35.33 -35.90 -25.87
CA VAL A 933 -35.15 -37.19 -25.20
C VAL A 933 -33.70 -37.37 -24.74
N GLU A 934 -32.71 -37.06 -25.57
CA GLU A 934 -31.30 -37.18 -25.19
C GLU A 934 -30.90 -36.17 -24.10
N LEU A 935 -31.38 -34.92 -24.18
CA LEU A 935 -31.14 -33.91 -23.17
C LEU A 935 -31.77 -34.28 -21.82
N SER A 936 -33.00 -34.82 -21.84
CA SER A 936 -33.65 -35.37 -20.65
C SER A 936 -32.81 -36.46 -20.00
N LYS A 937 -32.24 -37.39 -20.79
CA LYS A 937 -31.39 -38.46 -20.26
C LYS A 937 -30.12 -37.94 -19.57
N PHE A 938 -29.54 -36.85 -20.05
CA PHE A 938 -28.41 -36.18 -19.40
C PHE A 938 -28.83 -35.53 -18.08
N LEU A 939 -29.93 -34.78 -18.09
CA LEU A 939 -30.45 -34.07 -16.91
C LEU A 939 -30.93 -35.01 -15.79
N GLU A 940 -31.43 -36.20 -16.13
CA GLU A 940 -31.85 -37.22 -15.17
C GLU A 940 -30.69 -37.98 -14.52
N ASP A 941 -29.46 -37.82 -15.01
CA ASP A 941 -28.30 -38.48 -14.43
C ASP A 941 -28.03 -37.99 -13.00
N GLN A 942 -27.84 -38.90 -12.04
CA GLN A 942 -27.62 -38.55 -10.63
C GLN A 942 -26.31 -37.78 -10.40
N SER A 943 -25.34 -37.96 -11.29
CA SER A 943 -24.08 -37.24 -11.28
C SER A 943 -24.14 -35.92 -12.03
N CYS A 944 -25.25 -35.58 -12.70
CA CYS A 944 -25.46 -34.25 -13.28
C CYS A 944 -25.38 -33.17 -12.20
N ARG A 945 -24.68 -32.09 -12.53
CA ARG A 945 -24.42 -30.95 -11.64
C ARG A 945 -24.74 -29.61 -12.32
N LEU A 946 -25.55 -29.63 -13.38
CA LEU A 946 -25.89 -28.44 -14.15
C LEU A 946 -26.62 -27.41 -13.27
N GLU A 947 -26.16 -26.16 -13.33
CA GLU A 947 -26.68 -25.02 -12.56
C GLU A 947 -27.46 -24.04 -13.44
N ILE A 948 -27.03 -23.86 -14.69
CA ILE A 948 -27.65 -22.94 -15.65
C ILE A 948 -28.03 -23.71 -16.92
N LEU A 949 -29.30 -23.64 -17.30
CA LEU A 949 -29.82 -24.20 -18.55
C LEU A 949 -30.58 -23.13 -19.34
N ASN A 950 -30.04 -22.78 -20.50
CA ASN A 950 -30.69 -21.85 -21.43
C ASN A 950 -31.13 -22.56 -22.72
N LEU A 951 -32.45 -22.62 -22.93
CA LEU A 951 -33.10 -23.19 -24.11
C LEU A 951 -34.03 -22.17 -24.79
N THR A 952 -33.78 -20.87 -24.65
CA THR A 952 -34.60 -19.82 -25.25
C THR A 952 -34.81 -20.05 -26.75
N CYS A 953 -36.04 -20.00 -27.24
CA CYS A 953 -36.37 -20.09 -28.67
C CYS A 953 -35.69 -21.28 -29.36
N CYS A 954 -35.76 -22.47 -28.75
CA CYS A 954 -35.04 -23.65 -29.22
C CYS A 954 -35.95 -24.88 -29.46
N ILE A 955 -37.11 -24.94 -28.83
CA ILE A 955 -37.98 -26.11 -28.81
C ILE A 955 -39.04 -25.96 -29.91
N ALA A 956 -38.95 -26.79 -30.95
CA ALA A 956 -39.81 -26.81 -32.12
C ALA A 956 -40.79 -28.00 -32.12
N THR A 957 -41.18 -28.49 -30.94
CA THR A 957 -42.14 -29.60 -30.75
C THR A 957 -43.03 -29.34 -29.54
N THR A 958 -44.22 -29.94 -29.51
CA THR A 958 -45.13 -29.93 -28.37
C THR A 958 -44.81 -31.01 -27.34
N THR A 959 -43.95 -31.97 -27.68
CA THR A 959 -43.51 -33.06 -26.79
C THR A 959 -42.43 -32.56 -25.83
N THR A 960 -42.81 -31.78 -24.82
CA THR A 960 -41.87 -31.16 -23.85
C THR A 960 -41.90 -31.81 -22.46
N LYS A 961 -42.88 -32.68 -22.20
CA LYS A 961 -43.04 -33.37 -20.91
C LYS A 961 -41.78 -34.10 -20.43
N PRO A 962 -41.03 -34.85 -21.25
CA PRO A 962 -39.79 -35.49 -20.80
C PRO A 962 -38.75 -34.49 -20.30
N LEU A 963 -38.63 -33.33 -20.96
CA LEU A 963 -37.70 -32.27 -20.57
C LEU A 963 -38.07 -31.68 -19.22
N ILE A 964 -39.34 -31.31 -19.03
CA ILE A 964 -39.80 -30.70 -17.78
C ILE A 964 -39.66 -31.66 -16.59
N LEU A 965 -39.96 -32.95 -16.79
CA LEU A 965 -39.75 -33.97 -15.76
C LEU A 965 -38.26 -34.11 -15.40
N ALA A 966 -37.38 -34.15 -16.39
CA ALA A 966 -35.94 -34.23 -16.17
C ALA A 966 -35.38 -33.00 -15.43
N VAL A 967 -35.76 -31.80 -15.87
CA VAL A 967 -35.40 -30.53 -15.22
C VAL A 967 -35.86 -30.51 -13.76
N SER A 968 -37.07 -30.98 -13.47
CA SER A 968 -37.60 -31.03 -12.09
C SER A 968 -36.82 -31.97 -11.15
N ARG A 969 -35.99 -32.85 -11.71
CA ARG A 969 -35.13 -33.81 -10.99
C ARG A 969 -33.67 -33.37 -10.94
N CYS A 970 -33.30 -32.29 -11.64
CA CYS A 970 -31.95 -31.73 -11.63
C CYS A 970 -31.74 -30.86 -10.38
N PHE A 971 -31.29 -31.48 -9.28
CA PHE A 971 -31.21 -30.85 -7.95
C PHE A 971 -30.28 -29.62 -7.85
N PHE A 972 -29.33 -29.48 -8.78
CA PHE A 972 -28.34 -28.40 -8.78
C PHE A 972 -28.79 -27.19 -9.61
N LEU A 973 -29.88 -27.30 -10.38
CA LEU A 973 -30.31 -26.24 -11.28
C LEU A 973 -30.77 -24.99 -10.52
N ARG A 974 -30.16 -23.86 -10.85
CA ARG A 974 -30.40 -22.53 -10.25
C ARG A 974 -31.03 -21.56 -11.23
N GLU A 975 -30.67 -21.65 -12.51
CA GLU A 975 -31.20 -20.79 -13.55
C GLU A 975 -31.76 -21.61 -14.70
N LEU A 976 -33.01 -21.31 -15.05
CA LEU A 976 -33.72 -21.95 -16.15
C LEU A 976 -34.33 -20.89 -17.05
N ASN A 977 -33.86 -20.85 -18.30
CA ASN A 977 -34.40 -19.98 -19.32
C ASN A 977 -35.10 -20.80 -20.43
N LEU A 978 -36.41 -20.67 -20.49
CA LEU A 978 -37.30 -21.35 -21.43
C LEU A 978 -38.10 -20.37 -22.29
N THR A 979 -37.71 -19.09 -22.31
CA THR A 979 -38.40 -18.02 -23.04
C THR A 979 -38.56 -18.33 -24.53
N TYR A 980 -39.63 -17.79 -25.12
CA TYR A 980 -39.95 -17.92 -26.54
C TYR A 980 -40.06 -19.36 -27.09
N ASN A 981 -40.43 -20.32 -26.23
CA ASN A 981 -40.81 -21.67 -26.62
C ASN A 981 -42.32 -21.89 -26.44
N GLN A 982 -42.93 -22.76 -27.25
CA GLN A 982 -44.35 -23.09 -27.13
C GLN A 982 -44.55 -24.25 -26.14
N PHE A 983 -44.77 -23.91 -24.87
CA PHE A 983 -45.15 -24.90 -23.86
C PHE A 983 -46.67 -25.04 -23.76
N THR A 984 -47.15 -26.26 -23.53
CA THR A 984 -48.56 -26.52 -23.22
C THR A 984 -48.88 -26.06 -21.79
N ASP A 985 -50.13 -25.70 -21.53
CA ASP A 985 -50.59 -25.30 -20.18
C ASP A 985 -50.27 -26.39 -19.13
N GLU A 986 -50.34 -27.66 -19.52
CA GLU A 986 -49.96 -28.82 -18.67
C GLU A 986 -48.46 -28.85 -18.35
N SER A 987 -47.59 -28.46 -19.28
CA SER A 987 -46.14 -28.39 -19.05
C SER A 987 -45.79 -27.25 -18.12
N LEU A 988 -46.44 -26.09 -18.28
CA LEU A 988 -46.28 -24.94 -17.38
C LEU A 988 -46.78 -25.27 -15.97
N LYS A 989 -47.91 -25.97 -15.85
CA LYS A 989 -48.40 -26.47 -14.55
C LYS A 989 -47.37 -27.35 -13.85
N GLN A 990 -46.71 -28.26 -14.57
CA GLN A 990 -45.66 -29.11 -13.98
C GLN A 990 -44.46 -28.30 -13.48
N ILE A 991 -44.10 -27.20 -14.14
CA ILE A 991 -43.07 -26.26 -13.63
C ILE A 991 -43.55 -25.63 -12.32
N CYS A 992 -44.80 -25.17 -12.24
CA CYS A 992 -45.38 -24.65 -10.99
C CYS A 992 -45.42 -25.70 -9.87
N ASP A 993 -45.81 -26.93 -10.18
CA ASP A 993 -45.81 -28.04 -9.23
C ASP A 993 -44.41 -28.34 -8.70
N TRP A 994 -43.38 -28.22 -9.55
CA TRP A 994 -41.99 -28.35 -9.12
C TRP A 994 -41.53 -27.20 -8.24
N LEU A 995 -41.83 -25.94 -8.60
CA LEU A 995 -41.51 -24.77 -7.78
C LEU A 995 -42.10 -24.85 -6.37
N SER A 996 -43.28 -25.46 -6.24
CA SER A 996 -43.98 -25.66 -4.97
C SER A 996 -43.28 -26.63 -4.01
N ARG A 997 -42.33 -27.43 -4.49
CA ARG A 997 -41.62 -28.45 -3.69
C ARG A 997 -40.48 -27.82 -2.91
N THR A 998 -40.31 -28.22 -1.65
CA THR A 998 -39.25 -27.71 -0.77
C THR A 998 -37.84 -28.09 -1.24
N GLU A 999 -37.70 -29.14 -2.08
CA GLU A 999 -36.43 -29.54 -2.67
C GLU A 999 -36.03 -28.66 -3.87
N CYS A 1000 -36.93 -27.84 -4.41
CA CYS A 1000 -36.63 -26.95 -5.53
C CYS A 1000 -35.77 -25.76 -5.06
N LYS A 1001 -34.61 -25.59 -5.70
CA LYS A 1001 -33.60 -24.58 -5.37
C LYS A 1001 -33.39 -23.54 -6.48
N LEU A 1002 -34.34 -23.45 -7.41
CA LEU A 1002 -34.28 -22.54 -8.55
C LEU A 1002 -34.32 -21.09 -8.07
N GLU A 1003 -33.39 -20.28 -8.55
CA GLU A 1003 -33.21 -18.87 -8.18
C GLU A 1003 -33.67 -17.93 -9.30
N VAL A 1004 -33.54 -18.35 -10.56
CA VAL A 1004 -33.91 -17.56 -11.74
C VAL A 1004 -34.78 -18.41 -12.67
N LEU A 1005 -35.96 -17.90 -13.02
CA LEU A 1005 -36.87 -18.54 -13.97
C LEU A 1005 -37.30 -17.54 -15.03
N ARG A 1006 -37.12 -17.90 -16.30
CA ARG A 1006 -37.57 -17.09 -17.44
C ARG A 1006 -38.51 -17.90 -18.34
N LEU A 1007 -39.73 -17.41 -18.51
CA LEU A 1007 -40.80 -18.03 -19.29
C LEU A 1007 -41.39 -17.03 -20.29
N SER A 1008 -42.12 -17.53 -21.28
CA SER A 1008 -42.90 -16.67 -22.18
C SER A 1008 -44.26 -17.24 -22.50
N PHE A 1009 -45.15 -16.40 -23.03
CA PHE A 1009 -46.52 -16.77 -23.43
C PHE A 1009 -47.36 -17.30 -22.26
N VAL A 1010 -47.12 -16.79 -21.05
CA VAL A 1010 -47.85 -17.19 -19.84
C VAL A 1010 -49.22 -16.51 -19.83
N LYS A 1011 -50.27 -17.26 -19.47
CA LYS A 1011 -51.65 -16.78 -19.30
C LYS A 1011 -51.95 -16.53 -17.81
N ASP A 1012 -53.01 -15.77 -17.52
CA ASP A 1012 -53.43 -15.47 -16.13
C ASP A 1012 -53.58 -16.72 -15.25
N SER A 1013 -54.18 -17.80 -15.76
CA SER A 1013 -54.35 -19.05 -15.02
C SER A 1013 -53.02 -19.71 -14.60
N THR A 1014 -51.97 -19.56 -15.41
CA THR A 1014 -50.62 -20.05 -15.07
C THR A 1014 -49.91 -19.11 -14.12
N CYS A 1015 -50.13 -17.80 -14.25
CA CYS A 1015 -49.62 -16.79 -13.32
C CYS A 1015 -50.18 -17.01 -11.90
N GLU A 1016 -51.46 -17.36 -11.78
CA GLU A 1016 -52.07 -17.75 -10.51
C GLU A 1016 -51.40 -18.99 -9.89
N LEU A 1017 -51.11 -19.99 -10.71
CA LEU A 1017 -50.39 -21.20 -10.26
C LEU A 1017 -48.94 -20.87 -9.85
N LEU A 1018 -48.24 -19.98 -10.55
CA LEU A 1018 -46.92 -19.50 -10.16
C LEU A 1018 -46.96 -18.79 -8.81
N ALA A 1019 -47.94 -17.90 -8.60
CA ALA A 1019 -48.13 -17.23 -7.33
C ALA A 1019 -48.44 -18.22 -6.19
N ALA A 1020 -49.28 -19.23 -6.44
CA ALA A 1020 -49.58 -20.28 -5.48
C ALA A 1020 -48.35 -21.15 -5.15
N ALA A 1021 -47.53 -21.45 -6.15
CA ALA A 1021 -46.29 -22.21 -5.98
C ALA A 1021 -45.28 -21.45 -5.12
N LEU A 1022 -45.09 -20.15 -5.39
CA LEU A 1022 -44.20 -19.29 -4.61
C LEU A 1022 -44.67 -19.16 -3.16
N ARG A 1023 -45.98 -19.06 -2.90
CA ARG A 1023 -46.54 -19.08 -1.53
C ARG A 1023 -46.24 -20.39 -0.80
N SER A 1024 -46.17 -21.50 -1.52
CA SER A 1024 -45.89 -22.82 -0.95
C SER A 1024 -44.40 -23.03 -0.66
N ASN A 1025 -43.51 -22.38 -1.43
CA ASN A 1025 -42.06 -22.43 -1.26
C ASN A 1025 -41.43 -21.02 -1.42
N PRO A 1026 -41.50 -20.16 -0.39
CA PRO A 1026 -41.16 -18.73 -0.48
C PRO A 1026 -39.66 -18.42 -0.56
N SER A 1027 -38.78 -19.42 -0.37
CA SER A 1027 -37.41 -19.19 0.12
C SER A 1027 -36.30 -19.11 -0.97
N HIS A 1028 -36.59 -19.35 -2.25
CA HIS A 1028 -35.54 -19.58 -3.26
C HIS A 1028 -35.56 -18.68 -4.51
N LEU A 1029 -36.71 -18.41 -5.13
CA LEU A 1029 -36.74 -17.65 -6.39
C LEU A 1029 -36.44 -16.16 -6.17
N ARG A 1030 -35.45 -15.63 -6.89
CA ARG A 1030 -34.98 -14.23 -6.83
C ARG A 1030 -35.36 -13.42 -8.05
N GLU A 1031 -35.39 -14.05 -9.22
CA GLU A 1031 -35.74 -13.39 -10.48
C GLU A 1031 -36.79 -14.23 -11.23
N LEU A 1032 -37.87 -13.55 -11.64
CA LEU A 1032 -38.90 -14.11 -12.50
C LEU A 1032 -39.11 -13.19 -13.70
N GLU A 1033 -38.81 -13.70 -14.90
CA GLU A 1033 -39.12 -13.02 -16.15
C GLU A 1033 -40.26 -13.74 -16.88
N LEU A 1034 -41.32 -13.00 -17.20
CA LEU A 1034 -42.46 -13.44 -18.00
C LEU A 1034 -42.53 -12.60 -19.28
N SER A 1035 -41.78 -13.02 -20.30
CA SER A 1035 -41.70 -12.29 -21.56
C SER A 1035 -42.90 -12.58 -22.46
N ASN A 1036 -43.39 -11.58 -23.19
CA ASN A 1036 -44.51 -11.72 -24.13
C ASN A 1036 -45.74 -12.46 -23.54
N SER A 1037 -46.13 -12.06 -22.33
CA SER A 1037 -47.23 -12.68 -21.57
C SER A 1037 -48.34 -11.65 -21.40
N HIS A 1038 -49.55 -11.97 -21.89
CA HIS A 1038 -50.73 -11.12 -21.70
C HIS A 1038 -51.36 -11.46 -20.36
N LEU A 1039 -51.05 -10.64 -19.36
CA LEU A 1039 -51.47 -10.84 -17.99
C LEU A 1039 -52.21 -9.58 -17.54
N GLU A 1040 -53.49 -9.70 -17.18
CA GLU A 1040 -54.33 -8.57 -16.80
C GLU A 1040 -54.26 -8.33 -15.28
N GLU A 1041 -55.14 -8.97 -14.52
CA GLU A 1041 -55.23 -8.78 -13.07
C GLU A 1041 -54.25 -9.69 -12.28
N SER A 1042 -53.82 -10.82 -12.85
CA SER A 1042 -53.06 -11.83 -12.12
C SER A 1042 -51.61 -11.42 -11.81
N VAL A 1043 -51.01 -10.50 -12.57
CA VAL A 1043 -49.65 -9.96 -12.29
C VAL A 1043 -49.59 -9.33 -10.90
N LYS A 1044 -50.70 -8.73 -10.45
CA LYS A 1044 -50.79 -8.12 -9.13
C LYS A 1044 -50.47 -9.13 -8.02
N LEU A 1045 -50.84 -10.40 -8.19
CA LEU A 1045 -50.53 -11.47 -7.25
C LEU A 1045 -49.02 -11.68 -7.09
N LEU A 1046 -48.25 -11.60 -8.18
CA LEU A 1046 -46.78 -11.73 -8.14
C LEU A 1046 -46.11 -10.46 -7.62
N THR A 1047 -46.63 -9.28 -8.01
CA THR A 1047 -46.16 -7.98 -7.49
C THR A 1047 -46.37 -7.86 -5.98
N ASP A 1048 -47.48 -8.37 -5.46
CA ASP A 1048 -47.77 -8.38 -4.02
C ASP A 1048 -46.80 -9.32 -3.28
N LEU A 1049 -46.40 -10.44 -3.88
CA LEU A 1049 -45.36 -11.32 -3.33
C LEU A 1049 -43.97 -10.67 -3.35
N GLN A 1050 -43.62 -9.93 -4.41
CA GLN A 1050 -42.35 -9.21 -4.51
C GLN A 1050 -42.18 -8.15 -3.41
N LYS A 1051 -43.28 -7.53 -2.97
CA LYS A 1051 -43.29 -6.51 -1.91
C LYS A 1051 -43.27 -7.09 -0.49
N ASN A 1052 -43.43 -8.40 -0.35
CA ASN A 1052 -43.51 -9.04 0.95
C ASN A 1052 -42.13 -9.56 1.36
N ASP A 1053 -41.63 -9.07 2.50
CA ASP A 1053 -40.30 -9.40 3.04
C ASP A 1053 -40.10 -10.90 3.36
N ASP A 1054 -41.19 -11.68 3.47
CA ASP A 1054 -41.14 -13.13 3.66
C ASP A 1054 -40.70 -13.89 2.38
N PHE A 1055 -40.62 -13.22 1.22
CA PHE A 1055 -40.26 -13.79 -0.07
C PHE A 1055 -38.95 -13.20 -0.60
N LYS A 1056 -38.16 -14.02 -1.32
CA LYS A 1056 -36.86 -13.57 -1.88
C LYS A 1056 -36.92 -12.99 -3.30
N LEU A 1057 -38.10 -12.79 -3.87
CA LEU A 1057 -38.27 -12.30 -5.24
C LEU A 1057 -37.86 -10.82 -5.32
N GLN A 1058 -36.69 -10.55 -5.91
CA GLN A 1058 -36.11 -9.21 -6.03
C GLN A 1058 -36.46 -8.57 -7.37
N ALA A 1059 -36.46 -9.36 -8.45
CA ALA A 1059 -36.71 -8.89 -9.81
C ALA A 1059 -37.90 -9.62 -10.42
N LEU A 1060 -38.93 -8.85 -10.80
CA LEU A 1060 -40.08 -9.30 -11.58
C LEU A 1060 -40.12 -8.50 -12.88
N ILE A 1061 -39.92 -9.17 -14.01
CA ILE A 1061 -39.91 -8.55 -15.34
C ILE A 1061 -41.07 -9.14 -16.14
N VAL A 1062 -42.05 -8.32 -16.49
CA VAL A 1062 -43.18 -8.73 -17.34
C VAL A 1062 -43.18 -7.85 -18.57
N THR A 1063 -43.12 -8.45 -19.76
CA THR A 1063 -43.17 -7.71 -21.03
C THR A 1063 -44.37 -8.15 -21.87
N ASP A 1064 -45.13 -7.19 -22.38
CA ASP A 1064 -46.24 -7.41 -23.33
C ASP A 1064 -45.82 -6.93 -24.73
N GLN A 1065 -46.16 -7.67 -25.78
CA GLN A 1065 -45.93 -7.32 -27.18
C GLN A 1065 -46.57 -5.99 -27.60
N SER A 1066 -47.54 -5.46 -26.84
CA SER A 1066 -48.13 -4.14 -27.08
C SER A 1066 -47.09 -2.99 -27.02
N LEU A 1067 -46.08 -3.06 -26.14
CA LEU A 1067 -45.02 -2.05 -26.04
C LEU A 1067 -43.93 -2.15 -27.13
N LEU A 1068 -43.70 -3.35 -27.68
CA LEU A 1068 -42.70 -3.56 -28.73
C LEU A 1068 -43.16 -3.02 -30.09
N LYS A 1069 -44.47 -2.99 -30.36
CA LYS A 1069 -45.02 -2.31 -31.55
C LYS A 1069 -44.84 -0.81 -31.49
N GLU A 1070 -44.99 -0.17 -30.34
CA GLU A 1070 -44.74 1.28 -30.19
C GLU A 1070 -43.26 1.64 -30.35
N GLN A 1071 -42.33 0.82 -29.82
CA GLN A 1071 -40.89 1.08 -29.97
C GLN A 1071 -40.37 0.81 -31.39
N ALA A 1072 -40.90 -0.19 -32.11
CA ALA A 1072 -40.58 -0.42 -33.52
C ALA A 1072 -41.17 0.67 -34.44
N LEU A 1073 -42.36 1.18 -34.12
CA LEU A 1073 -42.96 2.34 -34.81
C LEU A 1073 -42.14 3.61 -34.56
N LEU A 1074 -41.69 3.86 -33.32
CA LEU A 1074 -40.83 4.98 -32.93
C LEU A 1074 -39.45 4.92 -33.61
N GLY A 1075 -38.87 3.73 -33.76
CA GLY A 1075 -37.62 3.53 -34.51
C GLY A 1075 -37.78 3.86 -36.00
N THR A 1076 -38.88 3.42 -36.62
CA THR A 1076 -39.19 3.69 -38.03
C THR A 1076 -39.59 5.16 -38.26
N LEU A 1077 -40.25 5.79 -37.29
CA LEU A 1077 -40.57 7.23 -37.28
C LEU A 1077 -39.30 8.08 -37.11
N ARG A 1078 -38.33 7.68 -36.26
CA ARG A 1078 -37.03 8.35 -36.11
C ARG A 1078 -36.19 8.28 -37.38
N GLU A 1079 -36.17 7.13 -38.06
CA GLU A 1079 -35.45 6.98 -39.34
C GLU A 1079 -36.08 7.82 -40.47
N LYS A 1080 -37.41 7.98 -40.47
CA LYS A 1080 -38.11 8.86 -41.41
C LYS A 1080 -38.01 10.34 -41.05
N LEU A 1081 -38.01 10.71 -39.77
CA LEU A 1081 -37.78 12.09 -39.30
C LEU A 1081 -36.37 12.56 -39.67
N ASN A 1082 -35.36 11.72 -39.45
CA ASN A 1082 -33.96 12.02 -39.82
C ASN A 1082 -33.76 12.14 -41.35
N LYS A 1083 -34.62 11.54 -42.18
CA LYS A 1083 -34.62 11.73 -43.64
C LYS A 1083 -35.40 12.96 -44.09
N LEU A 1084 -36.32 13.48 -43.28
CA LEU A 1084 -37.06 14.72 -43.53
C LEU A 1084 -36.31 15.97 -43.02
N GLU A 1085 -35.40 15.83 -42.06
CA GLU A 1085 -34.45 16.91 -41.68
C GLU A 1085 -33.26 17.04 -42.64
N LEU A 1086 -33.09 16.07 -43.57
CA LEU A 1086 -32.03 16.06 -44.59
C LEU A 1086 -32.51 16.46 -46.00
N ILE A 1087 -33.82 16.71 -46.15
CA ILE A 1087 -34.47 17.36 -47.31
C ILE A 1087 -34.80 18.79 -46.88
#